data_AF-A0A7C1G7Z9-F1
#
_entry.id   AF-A0A7C1G7Z9-F1
#
_cell.length_a   1.000
_cell.length_b   1.000
_cell.length_c   1.000
_cell.angle_alpha   90.00
_cell.angle_beta   90.00
_cell.angle_gamma   90.00
#
_symmetry.space_group_name_H-M   'P 1'
#
loop_
_entity.id
_entity.type
_entity.pdbx_description
1 polymer ?
#
loop_
_entity_poly.entity_id
_entity_poly.type
_entity_poly.pdbx_seq_one_letter_code
_entity_poly.pdbx_strand_id
1 'polypeptide(L)'
;MPIRKIRKRDGRVVDFDPSRIRDAIHRAFIAVELEDGEKAEAITKEVVRLLEERFKRKIPSVEDAQDAVIEVLRKRGYKQVAEEYEAYRKEKAELRKLRKKFGIEPKLTVNALKVLRQRYLLKNEKGEIIETPAQMFMRVAKAIARVDRKYGGDPRESQKKFYQMMARLEFLPNSPTLFNAGTRLGQLSACFVLPVEDSLKSIFKAVMDMALIEQSGGGVGFDFSKLRPKGDIVKSTKGVASGPVSFMRVFDVATDVIKAGGKRRGAMMGVLRVDHPDIIEFITAKQKPGVLSNFNISVAIPDEFMEKVENNENYWLINPRNNEKVRKLSAREVWNLIAESAWKSGDPGVIFIDEINRHNPTPEIGRIEATNPCGEQPLLPYESCNLGSINLSRMVEDGEINWEKLRETVRNAVHFLDNVIDANKFPLKEIERMTKANRKIGLGVMGFADMLIKLGIPYNSEKALSLAERLMKFITEEARKKSVELGEERGSFPNFHKSIWKGKYHAMRNATVTTIAPTGSISIIAGCSSGIEPLFAISFIRKVLGGKRLFEINPLFELVAKEKGFYNAKLLEEIAKTGSVQKIDGIPEDVKKVFVTALDISPEWHVRMQAAFQKYTDNAVSKTVNLPYKATVEDVRKVFELAWKLKCKGVTVFRYGSKPEQVLYIGEVKTEKKRFVAAEAEYAGGCPTKTCPFPD
;
A
#
# COMPACT_ATOMS: atom_id res chain seq x y z
N MET A 1 7.93 3.32 -52.36
CA MET A 1 7.76 1.87 -52.05
C MET A 1 7.26 1.80 -50.62
N PRO A 2 6.19 1.04 -50.34
CA PRO A 2 5.65 0.96 -48.99
C PRO A 2 6.66 0.30 -48.03
N ILE A 3 6.83 0.90 -46.84
CA ILE A 3 7.71 0.31 -45.82
C ILE A 3 7.05 -0.95 -45.26
N ARG A 4 7.69 -2.10 -45.45
CA ARG A 4 7.21 -3.39 -44.95
C ARG A 4 7.95 -3.88 -43.70
N LYS A 5 9.17 -3.39 -43.47
CA LYS A 5 10.05 -3.87 -42.40
C LYS A 5 10.64 -2.69 -41.63
N ILE A 6 10.95 -2.91 -40.36
CA ILE A 6 11.64 -1.95 -39.50
C ILE A 6 12.73 -2.65 -38.69
N ARG A 7 13.89 -2.00 -38.56
CA ARG A 7 15.01 -2.51 -37.78
C ARG A 7 14.87 -2.10 -36.31
N LYS A 8 14.71 -3.08 -35.44
CA LYS A 8 14.74 -2.93 -33.98
C LYS A 8 16.16 -2.60 -33.50
N ARG A 9 16.24 -2.08 -32.28
CA ARG A 9 17.47 -1.59 -31.66
C ARG A 9 18.44 -2.71 -31.24
N ASP A 10 17.96 -3.95 -31.22
CA ASP A 10 18.75 -5.17 -31.02
C ASP A 10 19.23 -5.79 -32.35
N GLY A 11 19.04 -5.07 -33.48
CA GLY A 11 19.42 -5.52 -34.82
C GLY A 11 18.35 -6.36 -35.53
N ARG A 12 17.33 -6.87 -34.83
CA ARG A 12 16.28 -7.68 -35.45
C ARG A 12 15.46 -6.86 -36.43
N VAL A 13 15.08 -7.49 -37.55
CA VAL A 13 14.17 -6.91 -38.53
C VAL A 13 12.81 -7.54 -38.34
N VAL A 14 11.78 -6.73 -38.12
CA VAL A 14 10.39 -7.18 -37.94
C VAL A 14 9.47 -6.45 -38.90
N ASP A 15 8.23 -6.89 -39.00
CA ASP A 15 7.21 -6.21 -39.80
C ASP A 15 6.96 -4.79 -39.28
N PHE A 16 6.80 -3.86 -40.23
CA PHE A 16 6.47 -2.49 -39.94
C PHE A 16 4.99 -2.39 -39.60
N ASP A 17 4.70 -1.84 -38.42
CA ASP A 17 3.34 -1.65 -37.91
C ASP A 17 3.12 -0.16 -37.63
N PRO A 18 2.37 0.56 -38.49
CA PRO A 18 2.09 1.98 -38.34
C PRO A 18 1.32 2.30 -37.06
N SER A 19 0.53 1.35 -36.54
CA SER A 19 -0.29 1.56 -35.34
C SER A 19 0.58 1.89 -34.12
N ARG A 20 1.82 1.40 -34.07
CA ARG A 20 2.76 1.71 -32.98
C ARG A 20 3.23 3.16 -32.98
N ILE A 21 3.32 3.78 -34.16
CA ILE A 21 3.66 5.20 -34.29
C ILE A 21 2.47 6.03 -33.84
N ARG A 22 1.28 5.70 -34.33
CA ARG A 22 0.02 6.33 -33.94
C ARG A 22 -0.20 6.30 -32.44
N ASP A 23 -0.08 5.12 -31.82
CA ASP A 23 -0.25 4.96 -30.37
C ASP A 23 0.73 5.82 -29.58
N ALA A 24 1.98 5.93 -30.04
CA ALA A 24 3.00 6.73 -29.37
C ALA A 24 2.72 8.25 -29.49
N ILE A 25 2.31 8.71 -30.68
CA ILE A 25 1.86 10.10 -30.90
C ILE A 25 0.65 10.39 -30.03
N HIS A 26 -0.34 9.50 -30.03
CA HIS A 26 -1.57 9.66 -29.29
C HIS A 26 -1.34 9.81 -27.78
N ARG A 27 -0.47 8.99 -27.19
CA ARG A 27 -0.08 9.11 -25.77
C ARG A 27 0.56 10.48 -25.47
N ALA A 28 1.33 11.04 -26.40
CA ALA A 28 1.93 12.36 -26.23
C ALA A 28 0.87 13.48 -26.30
N PHE A 29 -0.15 13.37 -27.17
CA PHE A 29 -1.29 14.30 -27.20
C PHE A 29 -2.07 14.30 -25.89
N ILE A 30 -2.40 13.12 -25.36
CA ILE A 30 -3.10 13.02 -24.07
C ILE A 30 -2.25 13.60 -22.92
N ALA A 31 -0.94 13.32 -22.91
CA ALA A 31 -0.05 13.80 -21.84
C ALA A 31 0.00 15.33 -21.73
N VAL A 32 -0.18 16.05 -22.85
CA VAL A 32 -0.26 17.52 -22.89
C VAL A 32 -1.70 18.06 -22.88
N GLU A 33 -2.70 17.22 -22.62
CA GLU A 33 -4.12 17.58 -22.55
C GLU A 33 -4.73 18.19 -23.83
N LEU A 34 -4.19 17.84 -24.99
CA LEU A 34 -4.77 18.20 -26.29
C LEU A 34 -5.70 17.06 -26.75
N GLU A 35 -7.02 17.29 -26.66
CA GLU A 35 -8.09 16.36 -27.08
C GLU A 35 -8.15 16.24 -28.62
N ASP A 36 -7.27 15.45 -29.21
CA ASP A 36 -7.11 15.46 -30.68
C ASP A 36 -6.66 14.11 -31.27
N GLY A 37 -7.26 13.01 -30.79
CA GLY A 37 -6.91 11.65 -31.22
C GLY A 37 -7.04 11.40 -32.73
N GLU A 38 -7.94 12.11 -33.42
CA GLU A 38 -8.12 12.01 -34.87
C GLU A 38 -6.90 12.55 -35.65
N LYS A 39 -6.18 13.52 -35.09
CA LYS A 39 -4.99 14.09 -35.73
C LYS A 39 -3.76 13.18 -35.61
N ALA A 40 -3.71 12.31 -34.60
CA ALA A 40 -2.64 11.31 -34.47
C ALA A 40 -2.59 10.37 -35.69
N GLU A 41 -3.75 10.00 -36.25
CA GLU A 41 -3.83 9.18 -37.47
C GLU A 41 -3.31 9.95 -38.69
N ALA A 42 -3.71 11.21 -38.86
CA ALA A 42 -3.23 12.06 -39.95
C ALA A 42 -1.72 12.31 -39.88
N ILE A 43 -1.20 12.58 -38.68
CA ILE A 43 0.25 12.73 -38.42
C ILE A 43 0.97 11.41 -38.69
N THR A 44 0.39 10.28 -38.29
CA THR A 44 1.00 8.96 -38.58
C THR A 44 1.12 8.71 -40.07
N LYS A 45 0.09 9.01 -40.85
CA LYS A 45 0.14 8.88 -42.32
C LYS A 45 1.25 9.75 -42.92
N GLU A 46 1.41 10.98 -42.44
CA GLU A 46 2.50 11.87 -42.89
C GLU A 46 3.89 11.38 -42.46
N VAL A 47 4.02 10.85 -41.24
CA VAL A 47 5.26 10.21 -40.76
C VAL A 47 5.63 9.01 -41.62
N VAL A 48 4.66 8.15 -41.95
CA VAL A 48 4.88 6.99 -42.83
C VAL A 48 5.32 7.46 -44.21
N ARG A 49 4.67 8.49 -44.78
CA ARG A 49 5.07 9.08 -46.08
C ARG A 49 6.49 9.63 -46.04
N LEU A 50 6.84 10.37 -45.00
CA LEU A 50 8.19 10.92 -44.81
C LEU A 50 9.24 9.81 -44.70
N LEU A 51 8.92 8.71 -44.01
CA LEU A 51 9.79 7.55 -43.93
C LEU A 51 9.95 6.85 -45.28
N GLU A 52 8.87 6.68 -46.04
CA GLU A 52 8.90 6.07 -47.39
C GLU A 52 9.74 6.90 -48.37
N GLU A 53 9.68 8.23 -48.26
CA GLU A 53 10.49 9.15 -49.07
C GLU A 53 11.98 9.07 -48.73
N ARG A 54 12.32 9.00 -47.43
CA ARG A 54 13.71 8.93 -46.94
C ARG A 54 14.36 7.57 -47.13
N PHE A 55 13.60 6.50 -47.05
CA PHE A 55 14.10 5.13 -46.96
C PHE A 55 13.70 4.25 -48.17
N LYS A 56 13.69 4.82 -49.39
CA LYS A 56 13.26 4.13 -50.63
C LYS A 56 13.90 2.76 -50.90
N ARG A 57 15.15 2.55 -50.48
CA ARG A 57 15.92 1.30 -50.68
C ARG A 57 16.57 0.74 -49.41
N LYS A 58 16.24 1.30 -48.24
CA LYS A 58 16.86 0.93 -46.96
C LYS A 58 15.76 0.64 -45.94
N ILE A 59 16.03 -0.23 -44.98
CA ILE A 59 15.10 -0.51 -43.88
C ILE A 59 15.29 0.57 -42.81
N PRO A 60 14.27 1.40 -42.49
CA PRO A 60 14.39 2.39 -41.43
C PRO A 60 14.56 1.71 -40.07
N SER A 61 15.28 2.37 -39.17
CA SER A 61 15.37 1.97 -37.77
C SER A 61 14.25 2.57 -36.93
N VAL A 62 14.10 2.07 -35.70
CA VAL A 62 13.18 2.67 -34.73
C VAL A 62 13.55 4.12 -34.39
N GLU A 63 14.83 4.50 -34.43
CA GLU A 63 15.23 5.90 -34.16
C GLU A 63 14.82 6.81 -35.33
N ASP A 64 15.00 6.35 -36.57
CA ASP A 64 14.58 7.10 -37.76
C ASP A 64 13.06 7.37 -37.75
N ALA A 65 12.26 6.37 -37.35
CA ALA A 65 10.83 6.54 -37.17
C ALA A 65 10.49 7.56 -36.09
N GLN A 66 11.24 7.60 -34.99
CA GLN A 66 11.02 8.59 -33.92
C GLN A 66 11.43 10.01 -34.34
N ASP A 67 12.51 10.16 -35.09
CA ASP A 67 12.94 11.45 -35.63
C ASP A 67 11.89 12.01 -36.60
N ALA A 68 11.36 11.16 -37.49
CA ALA A 68 10.28 11.52 -38.39
C ALA A 68 9.01 11.97 -37.64
N VAL A 69 8.66 11.32 -36.53
CA VAL A 69 7.52 11.75 -35.69
C VAL A 69 7.72 13.18 -35.16
N ILE A 70 8.88 13.45 -34.57
CA ILE A 70 9.20 14.75 -33.97
C ILE A 70 9.15 15.85 -35.04
N GLU A 71 9.72 15.58 -36.21
CA GLU A 71 9.74 16.51 -37.33
C GLU A 71 8.34 16.86 -37.82
N VAL A 72 7.49 15.85 -38.06
CA VAL A 72 6.11 16.07 -38.50
C VAL A 72 5.30 16.82 -37.43
N LEU A 73 5.46 16.47 -36.15
CA LEU A 73 4.79 17.17 -35.05
C LEU A 73 5.17 18.66 -35.01
N ARG A 74 6.46 18.99 -35.13
CA ARG A 74 6.94 20.38 -35.19
C ARG A 74 6.42 21.13 -36.41
N LYS A 75 6.48 20.50 -37.60
CA LYS A 75 6.01 21.09 -38.86
C LYS A 75 4.53 21.42 -38.83
N ARG A 76 3.72 20.59 -38.16
CA ARG A 76 2.28 20.79 -37.96
C ARG A 76 1.94 21.80 -36.86
N GLY A 77 2.92 22.42 -36.21
CA GLY A 77 2.72 23.39 -35.13
C GLY A 77 2.48 22.78 -33.75
N TYR A 78 2.58 21.45 -33.58
CA TYR A 78 2.40 20.76 -32.30
C TYR A 78 3.69 20.76 -31.46
N LYS A 79 4.23 21.96 -31.20
CA LYS A 79 5.51 22.13 -30.51
C LYS A 79 5.52 21.48 -29.12
N GLN A 80 4.45 21.68 -28.33
CA GLN A 80 4.32 21.08 -26.99
C GLN A 80 4.25 19.54 -27.04
N VAL A 81 3.53 18.96 -28.01
CA VAL A 81 3.46 17.49 -28.18
C VAL A 81 4.82 16.94 -28.60
N ALA A 82 5.54 17.62 -29.48
CA ALA A 82 6.88 17.22 -29.91
C ALA A 82 7.87 17.24 -28.73
N GLU A 83 7.82 18.27 -27.89
CA GLU A 83 8.63 18.38 -26.67
C GLU A 83 8.32 17.25 -25.67
N GLU A 84 7.05 16.92 -25.46
CA GLU A 84 6.65 15.80 -24.60
C GLU A 84 7.07 14.44 -25.18
N TYR A 85 6.92 14.25 -26.50
CA TYR A 85 7.36 13.03 -27.18
C TYR A 85 8.89 12.85 -27.09
N GLU A 86 9.66 13.93 -27.30
CA GLU A 86 11.11 13.94 -27.13
C GLU A 86 11.53 13.64 -25.69
N ALA A 87 10.86 14.25 -24.72
CA ALA A 87 11.09 14.00 -23.30
C ALA A 87 10.85 12.52 -22.96
N TYR A 88 9.73 11.94 -23.42
CA TYR A 88 9.42 10.52 -23.24
C TYR A 88 10.45 9.61 -23.91
N ARG A 89 10.92 9.96 -25.11
CA ARG A 89 11.97 9.23 -25.84
C ARG A 89 13.30 9.25 -25.08
N LYS A 90 13.74 10.42 -24.62
CA LYS A 90 14.99 10.61 -23.87
C LYS A 90 14.96 9.80 -22.59
N GLU A 91 13.84 9.87 -21.86
CA GLU A 91 13.62 9.09 -20.65
C GLU A 91 13.68 7.58 -20.94
N LYS A 92 12.97 7.08 -21.96
CA LYS A 92 13.07 5.67 -22.40
C LYS A 92 14.49 5.28 -22.77
N ALA A 93 15.28 6.16 -23.37
CA ALA A 93 16.67 5.89 -23.75
C ALA A 93 17.58 5.79 -22.52
N GLU A 94 17.47 6.72 -21.57
CA GLU A 94 18.17 6.63 -20.28
C GLU A 94 17.77 5.35 -19.52
N LEU A 95 16.49 5.01 -19.49
CA LEU A 95 15.99 3.79 -18.86
C LEU A 95 16.52 2.52 -19.53
N ARG A 96 16.72 2.53 -20.84
CA ARG A 96 17.36 1.42 -21.56
C ARG A 96 18.84 1.32 -21.24
N LYS A 97 19.55 2.45 -21.17
CA LYS A 97 20.95 2.50 -20.70
C LYS A 97 21.04 1.97 -19.28
N LEU A 98 20.11 2.35 -18.40
CA LEU A 98 20.00 1.84 -17.03
C LEU A 98 19.74 0.32 -17.04
N ARG A 99 18.74 -0.18 -17.78
CA ARG A 99 18.47 -1.63 -17.91
C ARG A 99 19.70 -2.43 -18.40
N LYS A 100 20.45 -1.90 -19.38
CA LYS A 100 21.66 -2.54 -19.90
C LYS A 100 22.83 -2.47 -18.91
N LYS A 101 23.04 -1.31 -18.26
CA LYS A 101 24.04 -1.10 -17.20
C LYS A 101 23.78 -1.98 -15.98
N PHE A 102 22.52 -2.30 -15.72
CA PHE A 102 22.08 -3.02 -14.54
C PHE A 102 21.85 -4.54 -14.73
N GLY A 103 22.02 -5.09 -15.94
CA GLY A 103 22.00 -6.54 -16.18
C GLY A 103 20.75 -7.28 -15.67
N ILE A 104 19.55 -6.72 -15.89
CA ILE A 104 18.37 -7.06 -15.08
C ILE A 104 17.57 -8.28 -15.57
N GLU A 105 17.54 -9.34 -14.77
CA GLU A 105 16.35 -10.18 -14.50
C GLU A 105 15.90 -9.79 -13.07
N PRO A 106 14.84 -8.97 -12.85
CA PRO A 106 13.52 -8.94 -13.52
C PRO A 106 13.23 -7.87 -14.59
N LYS A 107 12.18 -8.11 -15.41
CA LYS A 107 11.52 -7.09 -16.25
C LYS A 107 10.75 -6.04 -15.40
N LEU A 108 11.47 -5.09 -14.81
CA LEU A 108 10.89 -3.98 -14.02
C LEU A 108 10.24 -2.91 -14.92
N THR A 109 9.13 -2.33 -14.47
CA THR A 109 8.46 -1.20 -15.14
C THR A 109 9.29 0.08 -15.04
N VAL A 110 8.93 1.11 -15.82
CA VAL A 110 9.59 2.43 -15.73
C VAL A 110 9.43 3.03 -14.34
N ASN A 111 8.22 2.96 -13.80
CA ASN A 111 7.90 3.51 -12.49
C ASN A 111 8.59 2.73 -11.35
N ALA A 112 8.68 1.41 -11.47
CA ALA A 112 9.50 0.61 -10.56
C ALA A 112 10.96 1.10 -10.53
N LEU A 113 11.59 1.32 -11.69
CA LEU A 113 12.97 1.80 -11.76
C LEU A 113 13.16 3.20 -11.15
N LYS A 114 12.18 4.10 -11.32
CA LYS A 114 12.19 5.44 -10.70
C LYS A 114 12.13 5.35 -9.18
N VAL A 115 11.15 4.61 -8.66
CA VAL A 115 10.97 4.39 -7.21
C VAL A 115 12.23 3.76 -6.61
N LEU A 116 12.79 2.74 -7.27
CA LEU A 116 14.03 2.10 -6.84
C LEU A 116 15.20 3.09 -6.80
N ARG A 117 15.43 3.86 -7.87
CA ARG A 117 16.50 4.86 -7.94
C ARG A 117 16.37 5.94 -6.86
N GLN A 118 15.16 6.41 -6.61
CA GLN A 118 14.92 7.50 -5.67
C GLN A 118 15.18 7.06 -4.24
N ARG A 119 14.70 5.87 -3.87
CA ARG A 119 14.56 5.44 -2.47
C ARG A 119 15.34 4.21 -2.06
N TYR A 120 15.51 3.23 -2.95
CA TYR A 120 15.93 1.88 -2.57
C TYR A 120 17.39 1.58 -2.87
N LEU A 121 17.88 2.03 -4.03
CA LEU A 121 19.25 1.74 -4.45
C LEU A 121 20.23 2.55 -3.60
N LEU A 122 21.29 1.88 -3.14
CA LEU A 122 22.34 2.53 -2.37
C LEU A 122 23.01 3.66 -3.16
N LYS A 123 23.33 4.74 -2.45
CA LYS A 123 24.04 5.90 -2.96
C LYS A 123 25.33 6.10 -2.18
N ASN A 124 26.39 6.57 -2.85
CA ASN A 124 27.62 6.99 -2.19
C ASN A 124 27.45 8.38 -1.51
N GLU A 125 28.53 8.89 -0.92
CA GLU A 125 28.55 10.19 -0.23
C GLU A 125 28.27 11.38 -1.17
N LYS A 126 28.52 11.21 -2.48
CA LYS A 126 28.21 12.19 -3.52
C LYS A 126 26.76 12.08 -4.03
N GLY A 127 25.97 11.17 -3.48
CA GLY A 127 24.58 10.92 -3.89
C GLY A 127 24.43 10.09 -5.16
N GLU A 128 25.53 9.52 -5.69
CA GLU A 128 25.52 8.71 -6.91
C GLU A 128 25.11 7.27 -6.60
N ILE A 129 24.28 6.69 -7.46
CA ILE A 129 23.78 5.32 -7.29
C ILE A 129 24.91 4.32 -7.54
N ILE A 130 25.17 3.46 -6.56
CA ILE A 130 26.25 2.45 -6.59
C ILE A 130 25.74 1.01 -6.65
N GLU A 131 24.42 0.81 -6.69
CA GLU A 131 23.80 -0.51 -6.67
C GLU A 131 22.76 -0.66 -7.79
N THR A 132 22.72 -1.84 -8.41
CA THR A 132 21.67 -2.22 -9.37
C THR A 132 20.48 -2.88 -8.67
N PRO A 133 19.26 -2.92 -9.25
CA PRO A 133 18.15 -3.66 -8.65
C PRO A 133 18.44 -5.14 -8.36
N ALA A 134 19.18 -5.82 -9.24
CA ALA A 134 19.59 -7.20 -9.02
C ALA A 134 20.60 -7.32 -7.86
N GLN A 135 21.53 -6.38 -7.74
CA GLN A 135 22.47 -6.31 -6.62
C GLN A 135 21.74 -6.02 -5.30
N MET A 136 20.72 -5.15 -5.31
CA MET A 136 19.86 -4.88 -4.16
C MET A 136 19.17 -6.15 -3.66
N PHE A 137 18.51 -6.90 -4.55
CA PHE A 137 17.88 -8.17 -4.18
C PHE A 137 18.91 -9.19 -3.68
N MET A 138 20.09 -9.26 -4.31
CA MET A 138 21.18 -10.13 -3.87
C MET A 138 21.71 -9.75 -2.49
N ARG A 139 21.90 -8.45 -2.21
CA ARG A 139 22.30 -7.92 -0.90
C ARG A 139 21.30 -8.32 0.17
N VAL A 140 20.01 -8.09 -0.09
CA VAL A 140 18.92 -8.45 0.83
C VAL A 140 18.92 -9.95 1.07
N ALA A 141 18.89 -10.77 0.01
CA ALA A 141 18.88 -12.24 0.12
C ALA A 141 20.08 -12.77 0.92
N LYS A 142 21.29 -12.27 0.62
CA LYS A 142 22.52 -12.65 1.32
C LYS A 142 22.49 -12.25 2.79
N ALA A 143 22.00 -11.06 3.12
CA ALA A 143 21.95 -10.57 4.49
C ALA A 143 20.97 -11.41 5.34
N ILE A 144 19.80 -11.74 4.80
CA ILE A 144 18.77 -12.52 5.51
C ILE A 144 19.14 -14.01 5.60
N ALA A 145 19.66 -14.61 4.53
CA ALA A 145 20.06 -16.02 4.52
C ALA A 145 21.21 -16.34 5.49
N ARG A 146 22.10 -15.38 5.78
CA ARG A 146 23.20 -15.56 6.74
C ARG A 146 22.74 -15.99 8.13
N VAL A 147 21.50 -15.68 8.50
CA VAL A 147 20.91 -16.09 9.79
C VAL A 147 20.84 -17.60 9.94
N ASP A 148 20.69 -18.36 8.84
CA ASP A 148 20.56 -19.82 8.91
C ASP A 148 21.77 -20.50 9.53
N ARG A 149 22.97 -19.90 9.46
CA ARG A 149 24.17 -20.40 10.15
C ARG A 149 23.97 -20.51 11.66
N LYS A 150 23.20 -19.60 12.25
CA LYS A 150 22.92 -19.62 13.70
C LYS A 150 22.10 -20.84 14.10
N TYR A 151 21.43 -21.47 13.14
CA TYR A 151 20.55 -22.63 13.33
C TYR A 151 21.06 -23.88 12.59
N GLY A 152 22.36 -23.91 12.22
CA GLY A 152 22.99 -25.07 11.58
C GLY A 152 22.66 -25.27 10.09
N GLY A 153 21.89 -24.38 9.45
CA GLY A 153 21.56 -24.45 8.02
C GLY A 153 22.62 -23.81 7.11
N ASP A 154 22.62 -24.18 5.82
CA ASP A 154 23.46 -23.55 4.80
C ASP A 154 22.81 -22.28 4.21
N PRO A 155 23.37 -21.08 4.41
CA PRO A 155 22.86 -19.85 3.80
C PRO A 155 22.83 -19.85 2.28
N ARG A 156 23.65 -20.65 1.59
CA ARG A 156 23.71 -20.62 0.13
C ARG A 156 22.39 -21.06 -0.49
N GLU A 157 21.75 -22.08 0.08
CA GLU A 157 20.46 -22.56 -0.38
C GLU A 157 19.37 -21.52 -0.19
N SER A 158 19.24 -20.99 1.02
CA SER A 158 18.24 -19.96 1.33
C SER A 158 18.49 -18.67 0.56
N GLN A 159 19.75 -18.25 0.39
CA GLN A 159 20.11 -17.08 -0.40
C GLN A 159 19.62 -17.24 -1.85
N LYS A 160 19.81 -18.42 -2.45
CA LYS A 160 19.32 -18.70 -3.81
C LYS A 160 17.80 -18.59 -3.88
N LYS A 161 17.08 -19.25 -2.97
CA LYS A 161 15.60 -19.22 -2.92
C LYS A 161 15.07 -17.79 -2.72
N PHE A 162 15.63 -17.07 -1.75
CA PHE A 162 15.23 -15.70 -1.41
C PHE A 162 15.50 -14.71 -2.54
N TYR A 163 16.66 -14.84 -3.20
CA TYR A 163 16.96 -14.03 -4.37
C TYR A 163 15.99 -14.33 -5.52
N GLN A 164 15.71 -15.61 -5.80
CA GLN A 164 14.83 -16.01 -6.90
C GLN A 164 13.40 -15.49 -6.74
N MET A 165 12.79 -15.63 -5.55
CA MET A 165 11.42 -15.14 -5.34
C MET A 165 11.31 -13.61 -5.49
N MET A 166 12.33 -12.84 -5.06
CA MET A 166 12.37 -11.39 -5.27
C MET A 166 12.67 -11.02 -6.73
N ALA A 167 13.63 -11.69 -7.36
CA ALA A 167 14.00 -11.45 -8.75
C ALA A 167 12.88 -11.85 -9.74
N ARG A 168 12.01 -12.79 -9.37
CA ARG A 168 10.79 -13.13 -10.14
C ARG A 168 9.58 -12.27 -9.76
N LEU A 169 9.74 -11.39 -8.78
CA LEU A 169 8.67 -10.53 -8.23
C LEU A 169 7.48 -11.35 -7.69
N GLU A 170 7.73 -12.58 -7.23
CA GLU A 170 6.78 -13.49 -6.60
C GLU A 170 6.54 -13.10 -5.15
N PHE A 171 7.56 -12.58 -4.48
CA PHE A 171 7.51 -12.06 -3.11
C PHE A 171 8.40 -10.84 -3.00
N LEU A 172 7.95 -9.83 -2.26
CA LEU A 172 8.80 -8.71 -1.83
C LEU A 172 8.61 -8.46 -0.32
N PRO A 173 9.70 -8.30 0.45
CA PRO A 173 9.60 -7.85 1.82
C PRO A 173 9.23 -6.35 1.88
N ASN A 174 8.88 -5.87 3.06
CA ASN A 174 8.61 -4.46 3.28
C ASN A 174 9.79 -3.57 2.89
N SER A 175 9.49 -2.28 2.67
CA SER A 175 10.48 -1.32 2.21
C SER A 175 11.72 -1.21 3.12
N PRO A 176 11.59 -1.17 4.47
CA PRO A 176 12.76 -1.13 5.35
C PRO A 176 13.70 -2.32 5.19
N THR A 177 13.19 -3.53 4.94
CA THR A 177 14.06 -4.67 4.63
C THR A 177 14.83 -4.46 3.32
N LEU A 178 14.17 -3.96 2.26
CA LEU A 178 14.84 -3.66 0.98
C LEU A 178 15.90 -2.55 1.14
N PHE A 179 15.62 -1.51 1.94
CA PHE A 179 16.53 -0.41 2.21
C PHE A 179 17.75 -0.85 3.01
N ASN A 180 17.53 -1.59 4.09
CA ASN A 180 18.49 -1.66 5.19
C ASN A 180 19.15 -3.02 5.37
N ALA A 181 18.65 -4.10 4.76
CA ALA A 181 19.27 -5.41 4.89
C ALA A 181 20.71 -5.37 4.35
N GLY A 182 21.68 -5.73 5.18
CA GLY A 182 23.11 -5.69 4.83
C GLY A 182 23.75 -4.31 4.83
N THR A 183 23.08 -3.27 5.34
CA THR A 183 23.65 -1.91 5.51
C THR A 183 24.04 -1.64 6.97
N ARG A 184 24.68 -0.48 7.23
CA ARG A 184 25.05 -0.07 8.60
C ARG A 184 23.84 0.10 9.51
N LEU A 185 22.78 0.76 9.02
CA LEU A 185 21.56 1.05 9.79
C LEU A 185 20.84 -0.23 10.21
N GLY A 186 20.62 -1.16 9.28
CA GLY A 186 20.14 -2.52 9.59
C GLY A 186 18.75 -2.65 10.22
N GLN A 187 17.93 -1.59 10.31
CA GLN A 187 16.55 -1.70 10.77
C GLN A 187 15.62 -2.22 9.67
N LEU A 188 15.01 -3.38 9.88
CA LEU A 188 14.23 -4.12 8.89
C LEU A 188 12.72 -4.09 9.17
N SER A 189 12.31 -3.84 10.42
CA SER A 189 10.91 -3.68 10.78
C SER A 189 10.38 -2.31 10.35
N ALA A 190 9.11 -2.27 9.93
CA ALA A 190 8.50 -1.06 9.38
C ALA A 190 7.73 -0.21 10.38
N CYS A 191 7.08 -0.83 11.35
CA CYS A 191 6.26 -0.14 12.32
C CYS A 191 6.35 -0.81 13.69
N PHE A 192 5.93 -0.07 14.70
CA PHE A 192 6.02 -0.45 16.11
C PHE A 192 4.80 0.09 16.86
N VAL A 193 4.52 -0.44 18.05
CA VAL A 193 3.54 0.15 18.99
C VAL A 193 4.27 0.48 20.29
N LEU A 194 4.06 1.68 20.81
CA LEU A 194 4.67 2.15 22.06
C LEU A 194 3.60 2.43 23.14
N PRO A 195 3.89 2.10 24.41
CA PRO A 195 2.97 2.37 25.51
C PRO A 195 3.00 3.86 25.90
N VAL A 196 1.84 4.40 26.29
CA VAL A 196 1.71 5.74 26.87
C VAL A 196 0.96 5.65 28.19
N GLU A 197 1.71 5.60 29.29
CA GLU A 197 1.15 5.56 30.65
C GLU A 197 0.87 6.97 31.19
N ASP A 198 -0.02 7.10 32.19
CA ASP A 198 -0.47 8.38 32.79
C ASP A 198 0.60 9.06 33.67
N SER A 199 1.73 9.40 33.07
CA SER A 199 2.80 10.18 33.69
C SER A 199 3.62 10.94 32.65
N LEU A 200 4.09 12.14 33.01
CA LEU A 200 4.97 12.92 32.12
C LEU A 200 6.24 12.13 31.73
N LYS A 201 6.78 11.33 32.65
CA LYS A 201 7.94 10.48 32.37
C LYS A 201 7.64 9.47 31.25
N SER A 202 6.49 8.79 31.30
CA SER A 202 6.11 7.85 30.24
C SER A 202 5.79 8.56 28.93
N ILE A 203 5.05 9.68 28.98
CA ILE A 203 4.68 10.45 27.78
C ILE A 203 5.93 10.91 27.04
N PHE A 204 6.87 11.56 27.72
CA PHE A 204 8.09 12.05 27.08
C PHE A 204 9.10 10.94 26.75
N LYS A 205 9.10 9.81 27.48
CA LYS A 205 9.82 8.61 27.03
C LYS A 205 9.26 8.09 25.71
N ALA A 206 7.94 8.02 25.56
CA ALA A 206 7.31 7.58 24.32
C ALA A 206 7.64 8.53 23.15
N VAL A 207 7.68 9.84 23.38
CA VAL A 207 8.15 10.83 22.37
C VAL A 207 9.62 10.58 21.98
N MET A 208 10.50 10.32 22.95
CA MET A 208 11.92 10.02 22.69
C MET A 208 12.08 8.69 21.93
N ASP A 209 11.43 7.63 22.40
CA ASP A 209 11.43 6.30 21.77
C ASP A 209 10.90 6.39 20.32
N MET A 210 9.82 7.14 20.10
CA MET A 210 9.28 7.45 18.78
C MET A 210 10.32 8.13 17.90
N ALA A 211 11.01 9.16 18.39
CA ALA A 211 11.99 9.89 17.60
C ALA A 211 13.13 8.99 17.09
N LEU A 212 13.60 8.06 17.91
CA LEU A 212 14.62 7.08 17.53
C LEU A 212 14.12 6.09 16.47
N ILE A 213 12.84 5.69 16.55
CA ILE A 213 12.20 4.82 15.56
C ILE A 213 11.97 5.54 14.22
N GLU A 214 11.55 6.80 14.26
CA GLU A 214 11.28 7.59 13.07
C GLU A 214 12.58 8.02 12.35
N GLN A 215 13.69 8.17 13.08
CA GLN A 215 15.01 8.48 12.50
C GLN A 215 15.41 7.47 11.42
N SER A 216 15.06 6.19 11.61
CA SER A 216 15.29 5.09 10.67
C SER A 216 14.10 4.84 9.72
N GLY A 217 13.09 5.70 9.77
CA GLY A 217 11.90 5.67 8.92
C GLY A 217 10.81 4.69 9.40
N GLY A 218 10.80 4.30 10.68
CA GLY A 218 9.71 3.51 11.26
C GLY A 218 8.45 4.34 11.52
N GLY A 219 7.28 3.72 11.45
CA GLY A 219 6.02 4.32 11.92
C GLY A 219 5.61 3.80 13.31
N VAL A 220 4.81 4.55 14.06
CA VAL A 220 4.52 4.23 15.47
C VAL A 220 3.04 4.32 15.80
N GLY A 221 2.49 3.30 16.46
CA GLY A 221 1.15 3.34 17.04
C GLY A 221 1.17 3.59 18.54
N PHE A 222 0.14 4.27 19.03
CA PHE A 222 -0.03 4.62 20.43
C PHE A 222 -1.49 4.44 20.85
N ASP A 223 -1.69 3.95 22.07
CA ASP A 223 -2.96 4.09 22.79
C ASP A 223 -2.82 5.23 23.81
N PHE A 224 -3.75 6.18 23.78
CA PHE A 224 -3.80 7.32 24.70
C PHE A 224 -4.89 7.15 25.78
N SER A 225 -5.57 6.00 25.82
CA SER A 225 -6.75 5.77 26.66
C SER A 225 -6.45 5.74 28.15
N LYS A 226 -5.19 5.53 28.53
CA LYS A 226 -4.74 5.54 29.93
C LYS A 226 -4.54 6.94 30.50
N LEU A 227 -4.35 7.96 29.64
CA LEU A 227 -4.09 9.31 30.11
C LEU A 227 -5.31 9.89 30.81
N ARG A 228 -5.11 10.59 31.93
CA ARG A 228 -6.23 11.25 32.63
C ARG A 228 -6.89 12.32 31.75
N PRO A 229 -8.20 12.56 31.93
CA PRO A 229 -8.93 13.47 31.07
C PRO A 229 -8.60 14.93 31.37
N LYS A 230 -8.94 15.81 30.43
CA LYS A 230 -8.82 17.26 30.58
C LYS A 230 -9.63 17.73 31.79
N GLY A 231 -9.01 18.59 32.60
CA GLY A 231 -9.60 19.09 33.84
C GLY A 231 -9.38 18.21 35.06
N ASP A 232 -8.86 16.98 34.92
CA ASP A 232 -8.56 16.12 36.09
C ASP A 232 -7.37 16.66 36.89
N ILE A 233 -7.31 16.29 38.17
CA ILE A 233 -6.33 16.81 39.13
C ILE A 233 -4.94 16.26 38.82
N VAL A 234 -3.94 17.16 38.82
CA VAL A 234 -2.52 16.80 38.82
C VAL A 234 -1.97 16.89 40.25
N LYS A 235 -1.90 15.75 40.94
CA LYS A 235 -1.53 15.68 42.37
C LYS A 235 -0.24 16.42 42.74
N SER A 236 0.77 16.39 41.87
CA SER A 236 2.09 16.98 42.13
C SER A 236 2.10 18.51 42.05
N THR A 237 1.28 19.11 41.18
CA THR A 237 1.27 20.57 40.94
C THR A 237 -0.01 21.24 41.44
N LYS A 238 -1.00 20.47 41.89
CA LYS A 238 -2.37 20.91 42.21
C LYS A 238 -3.07 21.66 41.06
N GLY A 239 -2.54 21.57 39.84
CA GLY A 239 -3.16 22.11 38.63
C GLY A 239 -4.11 21.11 37.98
N VAL A 240 -4.61 21.48 36.79
CA VAL A 240 -5.50 20.65 35.97
C VAL A 240 -4.77 20.05 34.77
N ALA A 241 -5.14 18.82 34.40
CA ALA A 241 -4.61 18.14 33.24
C ALA A 241 -5.16 18.73 31.94
N SER A 242 -4.35 18.70 30.88
CA SER A 242 -4.73 19.18 29.54
C SER A 242 -5.44 18.12 28.68
N GLY A 243 -5.44 16.85 29.10
CA GLY A 243 -6.06 15.71 28.41
C GLY A 243 -5.18 15.09 27.30
N PRO A 244 -5.57 13.91 26.78
CA PRO A 244 -4.80 13.14 25.81
C PRO A 244 -4.62 13.88 24.48
N VAL A 245 -5.67 14.53 23.96
CA VAL A 245 -5.63 15.24 22.67
C VAL A 245 -4.58 16.36 22.68
N SER A 246 -4.42 17.04 23.82
CA SER A 246 -3.38 18.06 24.00
C SER A 246 -1.98 17.43 23.96
N PHE A 247 -1.74 16.32 24.67
CA PHE A 247 -0.45 15.63 24.63
C PHE A 247 -0.13 15.04 23.26
N MET A 248 -1.12 14.55 22.51
CA MET A 248 -0.93 14.09 21.13
C MET A 248 -0.29 15.16 20.24
N ARG A 249 -0.55 16.46 20.50
CA ARG A 249 0.10 17.55 19.74
C ARG A 249 1.61 17.60 19.95
N VAL A 250 2.13 17.15 21.11
CA VAL A 250 3.57 17.06 21.35
C VAL A 250 4.20 16.04 20.40
N PHE A 251 3.57 14.88 20.23
CA PHE A 251 3.99 13.85 19.29
C PHE A 251 3.91 14.36 17.85
N ASP A 252 2.80 15.04 17.50
CA ASP A 252 2.56 15.60 16.17
C ASP A 252 3.66 16.59 15.76
N VAL A 253 3.98 17.54 16.64
CA VAL A 253 5.02 18.56 16.40
C VAL A 253 6.42 17.93 16.37
N ALA A 254 6.74 17.01 17.29
CA ALA A 254 8.04 16.33 17.29
C ALA A 254 8.25 15.57 15.98
N THR A 255 7.21 14.89 15.50
CA THR A 255 7.21 14.18 14.23
C THR A 255 7.45 15.13 13.05
N ASP A 256 6.82 16.31 13.00
CA ASP A 256 7.08 17.32 11.97
C ASP A 256 8.53 17.82 11.96
N VAL A 257 9.14 17.98 13.14
CA VAL A 257 10.56 18.38 13.24
C VAL A 257 11.48 17.30 12.70
N ILE A 258 11.26 16.03 13.05
CA ILE A 258 12.07 14.89 12.60
C ILE A 258 12.00 14.73 11.07
N LYS A 259 10.82 15.00 10.50
CA LYS A 259 10.58 14.91 9.05
C LYS A 259 11.45 15.85 8.24
N ALA A 260 11.81 17.01 8.78
CA ALA A 260 12.66 17.98 8.09
C ALA A 260 14.09 17.45 7.86
N GLY A 261 14.57 16.47 8.65
CA GLY A 261 15.94 15.93 8.57
C GLY A 261 16.06 14.48 8.10
N GLY A 262 14.96 13.73 7.98
CA GLY A 262 14.96 12.29 7.71
C GLY A 262 14.78 11.89 6.23
N LYS A 263 15.24 10.68 5.86
CA LYS A 263 15.01 10.10 4.51
C LYS A 263 13.55 9.66 4.26
N ARG A 264 12.75 9.49 5.32
CA ARG A 264 11.36 9.02 5.26
C ARG A 264 10.50 9.73 6.31
N ARG A 265 9.26 10.03 5.94
CA ARG A 265 8.22 10.55 6.83
C ARG A 265 7.73 9.43 7.77
N GLY A 266 7.83 9.58 9.10
CA GLY A 266 7.14 8.70 10.05
C GLY A 266 5.63 8.96 10.02
N ALA A 267 4.81 7.91 10.10
CA ALA A 267 3.37 8.04 10.32
C ALA A 267 3.02 7.49 11.68
N MET A 268 1.97 8.05 12.28
CA MET A 268 1.50 7.64 13.59
C MET A 268 0.06 7.12 13.56
N MET A 269 -0.22 6.13 14.42
CA MET A 269 -1.59 5.77 14.81
C MET A 269 -1.86 6.30 16.21
N GLY A 270 -2.96 7.03 16.39
CA GLY A 270 -3.46 7.42 17.70
C GLY A 270 -4.78 6.71 17.97
N VAL A 271 -4.84 5.98 19.08
CA VAL A 271 -6.05 5.28 19.54
C VAL A 271 -6.57 5.92 20.83
N LEU A 272 -7.89 6.09 20.90
CA LEU A 272 -8.59 6.42 22.13
C LEU A 272 -9.84 5.54 22.25
N ARG A 273 -10.04 4.91 23.41
CA ARG A 273 -11.26 4.14 23.70
C ARG A 273 -12.48 5.05 23.78
N VAL A 274 -13.60 4.52 23.31
CA VAL A 274 -14.87 5.25 23.22
C VAL A 274 -15.42 5.71 24.58
N ASP A 275 -15.07 5.01 25.66
CA ASP A 275 -15.45 5.32 27.04
C ASP A 275 -14.58 6.39 27.71
N HIS A 276 -13.58 6.95 27.02
CA HIS A 276 -12.75 8.00 27.57
C HIS A 276 -13.50 9.35 27.67
N PRO A 277 -13.36 10.15 28.76
CA PRO A 277 -14.12 11.40 28.92
C PRO A 277 -13.91 12.44 27.80
N ASP A 278 -12.71 12.45 27.21
CA ASP A 278 -12.32 13.34 26.10
C ASP A 278 -12.62 12.79 24.70
N ILE A 279 -13.44 11.73 24.58
CA ILE A 279 -13.73 11.08 23.30
C ILE A 279 -14.31 12.03 22.24
N ILE A 280 -15.14 12.99 22.64
CA ILE A 280 -15.76 13.96 21.70
C ILE A 280 -14.70 14.88 21.10
N GLU A 281 -13.75 15.37 21.91
CA GLU A 281 -12.62 16.18 21.44
C GLU A 281 -11.74 15.36 20.46
N PHE A 282 -11.51 14.09 20.76
CA PHE A 282 -10.74 13.19 19.90
C PHE A 282 -11.42 12.92 18.55
N ILE A 283 -12.71 12.56 18.53
CA ILE A 283 -13.46 12.27 17.30
C ILE A 283 -13.45 13.49 16.36
N THR A 284 -13.56 14.69 16.91
CA THR A 284 -13.69 15.94 16.15
C THR A 284 -12.34 16.62 15.86
N ALA A 285 -11.24 16.12 16.42
CA ALA A 285 -9.93 16.79 16.38
C ALA A 285 -9.47 17.17 14.97
N LYS A 286 -9.67 16.27 14.00
CA LYS A 286 -9.22 16.44 12.61
C LYS A 286 -10.23 17.10 11.68
N GLN A 287 -11.40 17.50 12.18
CA GLN A 287 -12.31 18.35 11.41
C GLN A 287 -11.70 19.73 11.15
N LYS A 288 -10.78 20.17 12.02
CA LYS A 288 -9.96 21.36 11.79
C LYS A 288 -8.70 20.99 11.00
N PRO A 289 -8.49 21.56 9.79
CA PRO A 289 -7.27 21.32 9.03
C PRO A 289 -6.01 21.67 9.82
N GLY A 290 -4.97 20.85 9.67
CA GLY A 290 -3.66 21.08 10.31
C GLY A 290 -3.51 20.48 11.71
N VAL A 291 -4.60 20.08 12.37
CA VAL A 291 -4.54 19.44 13.70
C VAL A 291 -4.27 17.94 13.56
N LEU A 292 -3.27 17.42 14.29
CA LEU A 292 -2.89 16.01 14.29
C LEU A 292 -2.60 15.49 12.86
N SER A 293 -1.86 16.28 12.10
CA SER A 293 -1.63 16.04 10.66
C SER A 293 -0.77 14.81 10.40
N ASN A 294 -0.01 14.36 11.39
CA ASN A 294 0.87 13.20 11.31
C ASN A 294 0.28 11.92 11.90
N PHE A 295 -0.90 12.02 12.50
CA PHE A 295 -1.67 10.90 13.01
C PHE A 295 -2.74 10.48 12.01
N ASN A 296 -2.87 9.18 11.78
CA ASN A 296 -4.18 8.57 11.60
C ASN A 296 -4.77 8.37 12.99
N ILE A 297 -6.06 8.66 13.18
CA ILE A 297 -6.72 8.44 14.47
C ILE A 297 -7.82 7.39 14.32
N SER A 298 -7.97 6.53 15.33
CA SER A 298 -9.05 5.53 15.37
C SER A 298 -9.64 5.43 16.75
N VAL A 299 -10.97 5.27 16.81
CA VAL A 299 -11.67 5.01 18.07
C VAL A 299 -11.61 3.51 18.36
N ALA A 300 -11.18 3.15 19.56
CA ALA A 300 -11.28 1.77 20.04
C ALA A 300 -12.68 1.50 20.57
N ILE A 301 -13.38 0.57 19.90
CA ILE A 301 -14.77 0.21 20.10
C ILE A 301 -14.84 -1.18 20.76
N PRO A 302 -15.26 -1.26 22.03
CA PRO A 302 -15.65 -2.52 22.68
C PRO A 302 -16.97 -3.05 22.12
N ASP A 303 -17.22 -4.35 22.25
CA ASP A 303 -18.49 -4.95 21.79
C ASP A 303 -19.70 -4.38 22.54
N GLU A 304 -19.57 -4.16 23.85
CA GLU A 304 -20.62 -3.57 24.69
C GLU A 304 -21.09 -2.19 24.16
N PHE A 305 -20.19 -1.41 23.56
CA PHE A 305 -20.58 -0.13 22.97
C PHE A 305 -21.46 -0.35 21.74
N MET A 306 -21.12 -1.32 20.87
CA MET A 306 -21.92 -1.62 19.68
C MET A 306 -23.29 -2.20 20.02
N GLU A 307 -23.38 -3.04 21.04
CA GLU A 307 -24.66 -3.54 21.57
C GLU A 307 -25.55 -2.37 22.02
N LYS A 308 -24.99 -1.40 22.76
CA LYS A 308 -25.71 -0.18 23.16
C LYS A 308 -26.07 0.72 21.98
N VAL A 309 -25.24 0.77 20.94
CA VAL A 309 -25.60 1.46 19.69
C VAL A 309 -26.85 0.79 19.10
N GLU A 310 -26.88 -0.54 18.96
CA GLU A 310 -28.04 -1.25 18.39
C GLU A 310 -29.30 -1.04 19.22
N ASN A 311 -29.21 -1.12 20.55
CA ASN A 311 -30.33 -0.96 21.48
C ASN A 311 -30.73 0.50 21.76
N ASN A 312 -30.02 1.48 21.16
CA ASN A 312 -30.23 2.91 21.41
C ASN A 312 -30.09 3.30 22.89
N GLU A 313 -29.09 2.73 23.56
CA GLU A 313 -28.82 2.92 24.98
C GLU A 313 -27.74 3.98 25.25
N ASN A 314 -27.67 4.42 26.51
CA ASN A 314 -26.62 5.27 27.02
C ASN A 314 -25.46 4.45 27.60
N TYR A 315 -24.24 4.97 27.49
CA TYR A 315 -23.04 4.40 28.12
C TYR A 315 -22.32 5.43 28.99
N TRP A 316 -21.51 4.96 29.92
CA TRP A 316 -20.74 5.82 30.82
C TRP A 316 -19.37 6.14 30.22
N LEU A 317 -18.96 7.40 30.34
CA LEU A 317 -17.56 7.75 30.25
C LEU A 317 -16.86 7.50 31.58
N ILE A 318 -15.67 6.90 31.53
CA ILE A 318 -14.96 6.36 32.68
C ILE A 318 -13.61 7.06 32.76
N ASN A 319 -13.30 7.70 33.88
CA ASN A 319 -11.96 8.27 34.10
C ASN A 319 -10.96 7.11 34.30
N PRO A 320 -9.93 6.96 33.43
CA PRO A 320 -9.00 5.83 33.49
C PRO A 320 -8.13 5.82 34.76
N ARG A 321 -8.00 6.95 35.46
CA ARG A 321 -7.17 7.06 36.67
C ARG A 321 -7.81 6.43 37.90
N ASN A 322 -9.14 6.53 38.04
CA ASN A 322 -9.88 6.13 39.25
C ASN A 322 -11.11 5.27 38.97
N ASN A 323 -11.40 4.98 37.70
CA ASN A 323 -12.58 4.22 37.25
C ASN A 323 -13.93 4.85 37.62
N GLU A 324 -13.96 6.14 37.96
CA GLU A 324 -15.21 6.84 38.24
C GLU A 324 -16.00 7.11 36.97
N LYS A 325 -17.32 6.94 37.08
CA LYS A 325 -18.29 7.29 36.04
C LYS A 325 -18.46 8.80 36.00
N VAL A 326 -18.02 9.44 34.92
CA VAL A 326 -17.99 10.90 34.79
C VAL A 326 -19.30 11.45 34.25
N ARG A 327 -19.75 10.93 33.10
CA ARG A 327 -21.01 11.36 32.44
C ARG A 327 -21.56 10.24 31.56
N LYS A 328 -22.88 10.22 31.35
CA LYS A 328 -23.50 9.37 30.33
C LYS A 328 -23.57 10.09 28.98
N LEU A 329 -23.37 9.35 27.89
CA LEU A 329 -23.66 9.79 26.52
C LEU A 329 -24.53 8.75 25.82
N SER A 330 -25.32 9.19 24.82
CA SER A 330 -26.01 8.29 23.91
C SER A 330 -24.99 7.57 23.03
N ALA A 331 -25.01 6.22 23.04
CA ALA A 331 -24.12 5.44 22.20
C ALA A 331 -24.39 5.73 20.72
N ARG A 332 -25.66 5.86 20.33
CA ARG A 332 -26.08 6.20 18.97
C ARG A 332 -25.56 7.56 18.51
N GLU A 333 -25.66 8.59 19.35
CA GLU A 333 -25.17 9.94 18.99
C GLU A 333 -23.65 9.96 18.80
N VAL A 334 -22.91 9.28 19.68
CA VAL A 334 -21.46 9.18 19.55
C VAL A 334 -21.06 8.39 18.30
N TRP A 335 -21.77 7.31 18.00
CA TRP A 335 -21.56 6.55 16.76
C TRP A 335 -21.82 7.37 15.50
N ASN A 336 -22.91 8.15 15.49
CA ASN A 336 -23.22 9.06 14.41
C ASN A 336 -22.13 10.14 14.24
N LEU A 337 -21.61 10.68 15.34
CA LEU A 337 -20.51 11.65 15.30
C LEU A 337 -19.22 11.04 14.73
N ILE A 338 -18.91 9.78 15.05
CA ILE A 338 -17.78 9.04 14.48
C ILE A 338 -17.93 8.96 12.95
N ALA A 339 -19.09 8.52 12.46
CA ALA A 339 -19.37 8.41 11.04
C ALA A 339 -19.35 9.78 10.33
N GLU A 340 -19.94 10.81 10.94
CA GLU A 340 -19.96 12.17 10.39
C GLU A 340 -18.56 12.77 10.32
N SER A 341 -17.73 12.58 11.35
CA SER A 341 -16.36 13.09 11.37
C SER A 341 -15.49 12.39 10.31
N ALA A 342 -15.63 11.06 10.20
CA ALA A 342 -14.95 10.26 9.18
C ALA A 342 -15.41 10.64 7.76
N TRP A 343 -16.70 10.93 7.58
CA TRP A 343 -17.22 11.50 6.35
C TRP A 343 -16.56 12.87 6.09
N LYS A 344 -16.59 13.80 7.04
CA LYS A 344 -16.05 15.17 6.85
C LYS A 344 -14.54 15.19 6.55
N SER A 345 -13.75 14.38 7.26
CA SER A 345 -12.30 14.53 7.30
C SER A 345 -11.50 13.29 6.90
N GLY A 346 -12.14 12.14 6.68
CA GLY A 346 -11.48 10.84 6.47
C GLY A 346 -11.00 10.16 7.77
N ASP A 347 -11.20 10.80 8.92
CA ASP A 347 -10.81 10.34 10.25
C ASP A 347 -11.96 10.65 11.25
N PRO A 348 -12.14 9.87 12.33
CA PRO A 348 -11.36 8.71 12.71
C PRO A 348 -11.79 7.43 11.97
N GLY A 349 -10.89 6.46 11.91
CA GLY A 349 -11.26 5.06 11.70
C GLY A 349 -11.87 4.45 12.97
N VAL A 350 -12.25 3.18 12.90
CA VAL A 350 -12.64 2.40 14.09
C VAL A 350 -11.81 1.12 14.17
N ILE A 351 -11.45 0.74 15.40
CA ILE A 351 -10.88 -0.57 15.70
C ILE A 351 -11.79 -1.30 16.69
N PHE A 352 -12.14 -2.55 16.38
CA PHE A 352 -12.99 -3.37 17.23
C PHE A 352 -12.10 -4.11 18.22
N ILE A 353 -11.86 -3.47 19.37
CA ILE A 353 -10.75 -3.83 20.25
C ILE A 353 -10.91 -5.20 20.91
N ASP A 354 -12.15 -5.63 21.14
CA ASP A 354 -12.44 -6.94 21.71
C ASP A 354 -12.30 -8.04 20.64
N GLU A 355 -12.65 -7.76 19.38
CA GLU A 355 -12.37 -8.66 18.26
C GLU A 355 -10.86 -8.84 18.04
N ILE A 356 -10.08 -7.76 18.13
CA ILE A 356 -8.61 -7.84 18.11
C ILE A 356 -8.10 -8.76 19.22
N ASN A 357 -8.61 -8.60 20.46
CA ASN A 357 -8.10 -9.35 21.60
C ASN A 357 -8.62 -10.78 21.70
N ARG A 358 -9.79 -11.11 21.13
CA ARG A 358 -10.23 -12.50 20.91
C ARG A 358 -9.21 -13.30 20.10
N HIS A 359 -8.48 -12.62 19.22
CA HIS A 359 -7.46 -13.20 18.36
C HIS A 359 -6.02 -12.86 18.81
N ASN A 360 -5.83 -12.33 20.02
CA ASN A 360 -4.49 -12.08 20.56
C ASN A 360 -3.77 -13.43 20.77
N PRO A 361 -2.63 -13.68 20.11
CA PRO A 361 -1.94 -14.96 20.22
C PRO A 361 -1.28 -15.17 21.59
N THR A 362 -1.01 -14.10 22.34
CA THR A 362 -0.24 -14.12 23.59
C THR A 362 -0.96 -13.31 24.68
N PRO A 363 -2.18 -13.71 25.09
CA PRO A 363 -3.00 -12.93 26.01
C PRO A 363 -2.41 -12.83 27.42
N GLU A 364 -1.65 -13.83 27.87
CA GLU A 364 -0.94 -13.81 29.17
C GLU A 364 0.21 -12.80 29.21
N ILE A 365 0.71 -12.32 28.06
CA ILE A 365 1.79 -11.33 28.00
C ILE A 365 1.24 -9.91 28.13
N GLY A 366 0.03 -9.68 27.62
CA GLY A 366 -0.63 -8.38 27.69
C GLY A 366 -1.82 -8.29 26.76
N ARG A 367 -2.62 -7.24 26.95
CA ARG A 367 -3.71 -6.86 26.06
C ARG A 367 -3.17 -6.00 24.93
N ILE A 368 -3.70 -6.21 23.72
CA ILE A 368 -3.42 -5.33 22.58
C ILE A 368 -4.32 -4.09 22.73
N GLU A 369 -3.71 -2.91 22.78
CA GLU A 369 -4.42 -1.63 23.00
C GLU A 369 -4.41 -0.73 21.76
N ALA A 370 -3.48 -0.94 20.84
CA ALA A 370 -3.34 -0.17 19.62
C ALA A 370 -2.90 -1.03 18.43
N THR A 371 -2.88 -0.40 17.26
CA THR A 371 -2.35 -0.96 16.02
C THR A 371 -1.21 -0.09 15.52
N ASN A 372 -0.42 -0.61 14.57
CA ASN A 372 0.51 0.20 13.81
C ASN A 372 -0.23 1.28 12.94
N PRO A 373 0.50 2.24 12.35
CA PRO A 373 -0.08 3.35 11.55
C PRO A 373 -1.06 2.96 10.44
N CYS A 374 -0.96 1.74 9.91
CA CYS A 374 -1.76 1.25 8.79
C CYS A 374 -2.94 0.35 9.22
N GLY A 375 -3.06 0.04 10.52
CA GLY A 375 -4.18 -0.70 11.11
C GLY A 375 -4.15 -2.22 10.93
N GLU A 376 -3.20 -2.78 10.18
CA GLU A 376 -3.11 -4.22 9.91
C GLU A 376 -2.37 -5.02 10.98
N GLN A 377 -1.52 -4.38 11.78
CA GLN A 377 -0.75 -5.03 12.85
C GLN A 377 -1.21 -4.55 14.23
N PRO A 378 -2.19 -5.22 14.85
CA PRO A 378 -2.44 -5.10 16.27
C PRO A 378 -1.26 -5.70 17.04
N LEU A 379 -0.60 -4.87 17.84
CA LEU A 379 0.66 -5.21 18.49
C LEU A 379 0.60 -4.89 19.99
N LEU A 380 1.30 -5.71 20.77
CA LEU A 380 1.62 -5.40 22.16
C LEU A 380 2.67 -4.28 22.21
N PRO A 381 2.77 -3.57 23.36
CA PRO A 381 3.82 -2.59 23.57
C PRO A 381 5.21 -3.12 23.24
N TYR A 382 5.97 -2.32 22.50
CA TYR A 382 7.31 -2.61 21.99
C TYR A 382 7.42 -3.77 20.97
N GLU A 383 6.32 -4.32 20.47
CA GLU A 383 6.42 -5.23 19.32
C GLU A 383 6.69 -4.48 17.99
N SER A 384 7.18 -5.23 17.00
CA SER A 384 7.53 -4.69 15.68
C SER A 384 6.89 -5.47 14.53
N CYS A 385 6.68 -4.79 13.41
CA CYS A 385 6.10 -5.35 12.19
C CYS A 385 7.19 -5.85 11.22
N ASN A 386 7.32 -7.17 11.10
CA ASN A 386 8.17 -7.84 10.09
C ASN A 386 7.28 -8.34 8.95
N LEU A 387 7.27 -7.62 7.83
CA LEU A 387 6.25 -7.74 6.80
C LEU A 387 6.82 -8.15 5.45
N GLY A 388 6.03 -8.88 4.66
CA GLY A 388 6.29 -9.14 3.25
C GLY A 388 5.03 -9.59 2.53
N SER A 389 4.99 -9.44 1.20
CA SER A 389 3.79 -9.69 0.42
C SER A 389 4.06 -10.56 -0.80
N ILE A 390 3.19 -11.56 -1.00
CA ILE A 390 3.17 -12.41 -2.19
C ILE A 390 2.44 -11.71 -3.33
N ASN A 391 3.01 -11.72 -4.52
CA ASN A 391 2.36 -11.21 -5.72
C ASN A 391 1.44 -12.28 -6.32
N LEU A 392 0.14 -12.20 -6.02
CA LEU A 392 -0.85 -13.16 -6.48
C LEU A 392 -0.95 -13.22 -8.01
N SER A 393 -0.72 -12.10 -8.71
CA SER A 393 -0.72 -12.10 -10.17
C SER A 393 0.35 -13.00 -10.78
N ARG A 394 1.42 -13.32 -10.05
CA ARG A 394 2.51 -14.23 -10.48
C ARG A 394 2.24 -15.70 -10.17
N MET A 395 1.14 -15.98 -9.48
CA MET A 395 0.67 -17.33 -9.12
C MET A 395 -0.40 -17.83 -10.11
N VAL A 396 -0.67 -17.08 -11.17
CA VAL A 396 -1.63 -17.45 -12.23
C VAL A 396 -0.88 -17.78 -13.51
N GLU A 397 -1.13 -18.98 -14.03
CA GLU A 397 -0.57 -19.54 -15.27
C GLU A 397 -1.73 -20.14 -16.06
N ASP A 398 -1.82 -19.83 -17.36
CA ASP A 398 -2.85 -20.34 -18.28
C ASP A 398 -4.32 -20.18 -17.81
N GLY A 399 -4.60 -19.07 -17.10
CA GLY A 399 -5.95 -18.77 -16.59
C GLY A 399 -6.33 -19.53 -15.32
N GLU A 400 -5.38 -20.24 -14.69
CA GLU A 400 -5.58 -20.99 -13.46
C GLU A 400 -4.53 -20.63 -12.39
N ILE A 401 -4.85 -20.94 -11.13
CA ILE A 401 -3.95 -20.68 -10.01
C ILE A 401 -2.98 -21.87 -9.88
N ASN A 402 -1.68 -21.59 -9.97
CA ASN A 402 -0.63 -22.55 -9.65
C ASN A 402 -0.46 -22.64 -8.12
N TRP A 403 -1.21 -23.55 -7.50
CA TRP A 403 -1.23 -23.76 -6.05
C TRP A 403 0.09 -24.25 -5.49
N GLU A 404 0.87 -25.02 -6.25
CA GLU A 404 2.15 -25.54 -5.78
C GLU A 404 3.21 -24.44 -5.74
N LYS A 405 3.26 -23.60 -6.77
CA LYS A 405 4.11 -22.40 -6.75
C LYS A 405 3.73 -21.45 -5.62
N LEU A 406 2.43 -21.27 -5.35
CA LEU A 406 1.97 -20.50 -4.19
C LEU A 406 2.45 -21.13 -2.88
N ARG A 407 2.34 -22.47 -2.73
CA ARG A 407 2.83 -23.21 -1.55
C ARG A 407 4.31 -22.94 -1.30
N GLU A 408 5.15 -23.16 -2.31
CA GLU A 408 6.59 -22.94 -2.20
C GLU A 408 6.91 -21.48 -1.85
N THR A 409 6.24 -20.52 -2.48
CA THR A 409 6.42 -19.09 -2.21
C THR A 409 6.05 -18.74 -0.77
N VAL A 410 4.93 -19.24 -0.26
CA VAL A 410 4.50 -19.03 1.14
C VAL A 410 5.54 -19.57 2.11
N ARG A 411 6.00 -20.81 1.92
CA ARG A 411 6.96 -21.46 2.82
C ARG A 411 8.30 -20.74 2.81
N ASN A 412 8.80 -20.36 1.64
CA ASN A 412 10.04 -19.58 1.52
C ASN A 412 9.91 -18.17 2.13
N ALA A 413 8.74 -17.53 2.00
CA ALA A 413 8.49 -16.21 2.59
C ALA A 413 8.43 -16.26 4.12
N VAL A 414 7.83 -17.29 4.72
CA VAL A 414 7.83 -17.47 6.19
C VAL A 414 9.25 -17.66 6.72
N HIS A 415 10.05 -18.50 6.07
CA HIS A 415 11.47 -18.67 6.42
C HIS A 415 12.24 -17.35 6.29
N PHE A 416 12.03 -16.61 5.20
CA PHE A 416 12.63 -15.28 5.02
C PHE A 416 12.27 -14.33 6.17
N LEU A 417 10.98 -14.23 6.53
CA LEU A 417 10.51 -13.31 7.56
C LEU A 417 10.94 -13.72 8.98
N ASP A 418 11.06 -15.02 9.28
CA ASP A 418 11.66 -15.47 10.55
C ASP A 418 13.13 -15.04 10.63
N ASN A 419 13.88 -15.16 9.54
CA ASN A 419 15.27 -14.70 9.49
C ASN A 419 15.39 -13.18 9.63
N VAL A 420 14.42 -12.41 9.12
CA VAL A 420 14.40 -10.94 9.28
C VAL A 420 14.48 -10.56 10.76
N ILE A 421 13.77 -11.27 11.66
CA ILE A 421 13.79 -10.97 13.11
C ILE A 421 15.22 -11.00 13.68
N ASP A 422 16.01 -11.99 13.30
CA ASP A 422 17.37 -12.19 13.85
C ASP A 422 18.45 -11.42 13.08
N ALA A 423 18.15 -10.97 11.86
CA ALA A 423 18.99 -10.08 11.06
C ALA A 423 18.81 -8.60 11.42
N ASN A 424 17.69 -8.27 12.07
CA ASN A 424 17.29 -6.90 12.36
C ASN A 424 18.17 -6.24 13.43
N LYS A 425 18.48 -4.95 13.23
CA LYS A 425 19.03 -4.07 14.25
C LYS A 425 17.91 -3.16 14.77
N PHE A 426 17.46 -3.43 15.98
CA PHE A 426 16.37 -2.69 16.59
C PHE A 426 16.86 -1.35 17.17
N PRO A 427 16.04 -0.29 17.07
CA PRO A 427 16.40 1.02 17.60
C PRO A 427 16.41 1.04 19.14
N LEU A 428 15.61 0.18 19.78
CA LEU A 428 15.46 0.09 21.24
C LEU A 428 15.61 -1.36 21.70
N LYS A 429 16.21 -1.56 22.90
CA LYS A 429 16.40 -2.89 23.50
C LYS A 429 15.08 -3.53 23.92
N GLU A 430 14.11 -2.72 24.34
CA GLU A 430 12.75 -3.15 24.67
C GLU A 430 12.07 -3.78 23.45
N ILE A 431 12.24 -3.15 22.28
CA ILE A 431 11.70 -3.65 21.01
C ILE A 431 12.35 -4.97 20.62
N GLU A 432 13.67 -5.05 20.69
CA GLU A 432 14.40 -6.29 20.39
C GLU A 432 13.91 -7.44 21.27
N ARG A 433 13.79 -7.20 22.57
CA ARG A 433 13.35 -8.21 23.53
C ARG A 433 11.94 -8.70 23.23
N MET A 434 10.98 -7.78 23.08
CA MET A 434 9.59 -8.16 22.86
C MET A 434 9.39 -8.83 21.49
N THR A 435 10.02 -8.29 20.44
CA THR A 435 9.96 -8.88 19.10
C THR A 435 10.53 -10.29 19.08
N LYS A 436 11.69 -10.52 19.73
CA LYS A 436 12.28 -11.87 19.80
C LYS A 436 11.50 -12.83 20.70
N ALA A 437 10.78 -12.32 21.70
CA ALA A 437 9.99 -13.14 22.62
C ALA A 437 8.73 -13.73 21.96
N ASN A 438 8.07 -12.96 21.07
CA ASN A 438 6.84 -13.39 20.38
C ASN A 438 7.06 -13.79 18.92
N ARG A 439 8.14 -13.31 18.29
CA ARG A 439 8.53 -13.59 16.90
C ARG A 439 7.41 -13.40 15.88
N LYS A 440 6.57 -12.38 16.05
CA LYS A 440 5.48 -12.07 15.12
C LYS A 440 6.02 -11.70 13.74
N ILE A 441 5.44 -12.31 12.71
CA ILE A 441 5.64 -11.95 11.31
C ILE A 441 4.28 -11.68 10.65
N GLY A 442 4.30 -10.98 9.53
CA GLY A 442 3.11 -10.67 8.76
C GLY A 442 3.34 -10.91 7.27
N LEU A 443 3.01 -12.11 6.82
CA LEU A 443 2.93 -12.46 5.41
C LEU A 443 1.56 -12.04 4.85
N GLY A 444 1.58 -11.15 3.87
CA GLY A 444 0.40 -10.68 3.15
C GLY A 444 0.45 -10.97 1.66
N VAL A 445 -0.41 -10.27 0.93
CA VAL A 445 -0.51 -10.39 -0.53
C VAL A 445 -0.53 -9.02 -1.20
N MET A 446 -0.28 -9.00 -2.51
CA MET A 446 -0.52 -7.90 -3.43
C MET A 446 -0.96 -8.45 -4.78
N GLY A 447 -1.48 -7.60 -5.66
CA GLY A 447 -1.89 -8.00 -7.01
C GLY A 447 -3.15 -8.86 -7.05
N PHE A 448 -4.03 -8.75 -6.03
CA PHE A 448 -5.27 -9.52 -6.00
C PHE A 448 -6.23 -9.13 -7.14
N ALA A 449 -6.39 -7.82 -7.42
CA ALA A 449 -7.19 -7.37 -8.56
C ALA A 449 -6.63 -7.89 -9.89
N ASP A 450 -5.32 -7.88 -10.08
CA ASP A 450 -4.69 -8.44 -11.29
C ASP A 450 -4.89 -9.96 -11.40
N MET A 451 -4.84 -10.70 -10.29
CA MET A 451 -5.16 -12.13 -10.26
C MET A 451 -6.60 -12.35 -10.72
N LEU A 452 -7.56 -11.62 -10.17
CA LEU A 452 -8.97 -11.74 -10.56
C LEU A 452 -9.19 -11.43 -12.04
N ILE A 453 -8.52 -10.40 -12.58
CA ILE A 453 -8.57 -10.06 -14.00
C ILE A 453 -8.06 -11.22 -14.86
N LYS A 454 -6.92 -11.82 -14.51
CA LYS A 454 -6.36 -12.98 -15.23
C LYS A 454 -7.27 -14.21 -15.19
N LEU A 455 -8.06 -14.36 -14.14
CA LEU A 455 -9.03 -15.45 -13.97
C LEU A 455 -10.41 -15.12 -14.57
N GLY A 456 -10.61 -13.90 -15.12
CA GLY A 456 -11.90 -13.43 -15.62
C GLY A 456 -12.98 -13.31 -14.53
N ILE A 457 -12.59 -12.99 -13.28
CA ILE A 457 -13.50 -12.90 -12.14
C ILE A 457 -13.73 -11.42 -11.77
N PRO A 458 -14.98 -10.93 -11.75
CA PRO A 458 -15.31 -9.60 -11.23
C PRO A 458 -14.96 -9.44 -9.75
N TYR A 459 -14.32 -8.33 -9.35
CA TYR A 459 -13.94 -8.07 -7.97
C TYR A 459 -15.15 -8.05 -7.02
N ASN A 460 -16.24 -7.42 -7.43
CA ASN A 460 -17.52 -7.33 -6.72
C ASN A 460 -18.43 -8.53 -7.01
N SER A 461 -17.95 -9.75 -6.73
CA SER A 461 -18.74 -10.97 -6.92
C SER A 461 -18.54 -11.98 -5.78
N GLU A 462 -19.54 -12.84 -5.57
CA GLU A 462 -19.44 -13.98 -4.62
C GLU A 462 -18.28 -14.92 -4.98
N LYS A 463 -18.00 -15.10 -6.28
CA LYS A 463 -16.88 -15.91 -6.75
C LYS A 463 -15.53 -15.32 -6.29
N ALA A 464 -15.37 -14.00 -6.32
CA ALA A 464 -14.17 -13.34 -5.81
C ALA A 464 -14.04 -13.45 -4.29
N LEU A 465 -15.15 -13.34 -3.54
CA LEU A 465 -15.15 -13.52 -2.07
C LEU A 465 -14.76 -14.96 -1.69
N SER A 466 -15.37 -15.95 -2.33
CA SER A 466 -15.04 -17.37 -2.10
C SER A 466 -13.58 -17.67 -2.44
N LEU A 467 -13.06 -17.08 -3.53
CA LEU A 467 -11.65 -17.22 -3.89
C LEU A 467 -10.72 -16.54 -2.87
N ALA A 468 -11.06 -15.33 -2.40
CA ALA A 468 -10.31 -14.64 -1.36
C ALA A 468 -10.20 -15.47 -0.08
N GLU A 469 -11.32 -16.05 0.38
CA GLU A 469 -11.35 -16.97 1.51
C GLU A 469 -10.45 -18.19 1.28
N ARG A 470 -10.60 -18.86 0.14
CA ARG A 470 -9.81 -20.07 -0.19
C ARG A 470 -8.31 -19.76 -0.27
N LEU A 471 -7.92 -18.65 -0.89
CA LEU A 471 -6.53 -18.22 -1.00
C LEU A 471 -5.94 -17.92 0.37
N MET A 472 -6.63 -17.09 1.17
CA MET A 472 -6.09 -16.68 2.45
C MET A 472 -6.01 -17.85 3.43
N LYS A 473 -7.02 -18.75 3.42
CA LYS A 473 -6.97 -20.00 4.18
C LYS A 473 -5.74 -20.83 3.80
N PHE A 474 -5.51 -21.06 2.52
CA PHE A 474 -4.36 -21.83 2.03
C PHE A 474 -3.02 -21.19 2.46
N ILE A 475 -2.88 -19.87 2.29
CA ILE A 475 -1.68 -19.14 2.69
C ILE A 475 -1.42 -19.29 4.19
N THR A 476 -2.44 -19.09 5.03
CA THR A 476 -2.30 -19.20 6.49
C THR A 476 -1.96 -20.61 6.94
N GLU A 477 -2.60 -21.62 6.36
CA GLU A 477 -2.33 -23.03 6.70
C GLU A 477 -0.90 -23.43 6.34
N GLU A 478 -0.43 -23.11 5.12
CA GLU A 478 0.94 -23.40 4.70
C GLU A 478 1.98 -22.58 5.48
N ALA A 479 1.66 -21.33 5.82
CA ALA A 479 2.52 -20.49 6.63
C ALA A 479 2.67 -21.03 8.06
N ARG A 480 1.57 -21.49 8.67
CA ARG A 480 1.61 -22.14 10.00
C ARG A 480 2.38 -23.44 9.96
N LYS A 481 2.15 -24.31 8.95
CA LYS A 481 2.94 -25.54 8.78
C LYS A 481 4.43 -25.23 8.73
N LYS A 482 4.85 -24.23 7.95
CA LYS A 482 6.27 -23.84 7.91
C LYS A 482 6.76 -23.28 9.26
N SER A 483 5.93 -22.54 9.98
CA SER A 483 6.28 -22.05 11.32
C SER A 483 6.40 -23.18 12.35
N VAL A 484 5.60 -24.26 12.24
CA VAL A 484 5.76 -25.47 13.06
C VAL A 484 7.11 -26.12 12.78
N GLU A 485 7.45 -26.38 11.52
CA GLU A 485 8.74 -26.97 11.12
C GLU A 485 9.93 -26.14 11.63
N LEU A 486 9.89 -24.81 11.44
CA LEU A 486 10.94 -23.93 11.97
C LEU A 486 10.98 -23.96 13.51
N GLY A 487 9.85 -24.21 14.17
CA GLY A 487 9.77 -24.36 15.62
C GLY A 487 10.41 -25.66 16.11
N GLU A 488 10.27 -26.75 15.35
CA GLU A 488 10.96 -28.02 15.61
C GLU A 488 12.47 -27.87 15.37
N GLU A 489 12.87 -27.25 14.26
CA GLU A 489 14.26 -27.09 13.85
C GLU A 489 15.03 -26.08 14.73
N ARG A 490 14.38 -24.98 15.14
CA ARG A 490 15.04 -23.80 15.76
C ARG A 490 14.55 -23.49 17.17
N GLY A 491 13.62 -24.27 17.68
CA GLY A 491 12.85 -23.99 18.89
C GLY A 491 11.67 -23.05 18.64
N SER A 492 10.59 -23.28 19.40
CA SER A 492 9.42 -22.40 19.43
C SER A 492 9.77 -20.97 19.86
N PHE A 493 8.90 -20.00 19.56
CA PHE A 493 9.09 -18.65 20.11
C PHE A 493 9.08 -18.69 21.65
N PRO A 494 9.87 -17.84 22.34
CA PRO A 494 10.03 -17.91 23.80
C PRO A 494 8.72 -17.90 24.62
N ASN A 495 7.74 -17.10 24.21
CA ASN A 495 6.45 -17.01 24.89
C ASN A 495 5.42 -18.08 24.45
N PHE A 496 5.83 -19.13 23.74
CA PHE A 496 4.92 -20.17 23.22
C PHE A 496 4.07 -20.83 24.30
N HIS A 497 4.64 -21.09 25.47
CA HIS A 497 3.94 -21.69 26.61
C HIS A 497 2.90 -20.76 27.28
N LYS A 498 2.88 -19.47 26.90
CA LYS A 498 1.94 -18.43 27.34
C LYS A 498 1.01 -17.99 26.20
N SER A 499 0.95 -18.78 25.14
CA SER A 499 0.20 -18.47 23.92
C SER A 499 -1.01 -19.38 23.74
N ILE A 500 -1.94 -18.95 22.89
CA ILE A 500 -3.11 -19.76 22.49
C ILE A 500 -2.74 -21.00 21.66
N TRP A 501 -1.48 -21.11 21.25
CA TRP A 501 -0.96 -22.22 20.46
C TRP A 501 -0.52 -23.39 21.33
N LYS A 502 -0.25 -23.15 22.62
CA LYS A 502 0.04 -24.21 23.59
C LYS A 502 -1.09 -25.24 23.59
N GLY A 503 -0.72 -26.51 23.50
CA GLY A 503 -1.66 -27.64 23.46
C GLY A 503 -2.33 -27.88 22.11
N LYS A 504 -2.31 -26.90 21.19
CA LYS A 504 -2.78 -27.08 19.80
C LYS A 504 -1.68 -27.54 18.86
N TYR A 505 -0.45 -27.07 19.11
CA TYR A 505 0.75 -27.47 18.40
C TYR A 505 1.80 -27.92 19.42
N HIS A 506 2.68 -28.82 19.01
CA HIS A 506 3.85 -29.22 19.82
C HIS A 506 5.01 -28.23 19.64
N ALA A 507 5.10 -27.56 18.49
CA ALA A 507 6.07 -26.50 18.23
C ALA A 507 5.48 -25.40 17.35
N MET A 508 5.96 -24.16 17.52
CA MET A 508 5.59 -23.02 16.66
C MET A 508 6.65 -21.92 16.76
N ARG A 509 7.20 -21.50 15.62
CA ARG A 509 8.28 -20.50 15.58
C ARG A 509 7.80 -19.06 15.75
N ASN A 510 6.57 -18.76 15.34
CA ASN A 510 6.05 -17.39 15.26
C ASN A 510 4.67 -17.30 15.92
N ALA A 511 4.43 -16.30 16.78
CA ALA A 511 3.13 -16.11 17.41
C ALA A 511 2.01 -15.71 16.43
N THR A 512 2.36 -15.07 15.32
CA THR A 512 1.48 -14.83 14.16
C THR A 512 2.27 -15.00 12.88
N VAL A 513 1.60 -15.42 11.79
CA VAL A 513 2.22 -15.63 10.48
C VAL A 513 1.71 -14.70 9.39
N THR A 514 0.44 -14.26 9.46
CA THR A 514 -0.21 -13.54 8.34
C THR A 514 -0.78 -12.18 8.72
N THR A 515 -0.73 -11.25 7.77
CA THR A 515 -1.37 -9.92 7.86
C THR A 515 -1.62 -9.36 6.46
N ILE A 516 -2.66 -8.56 6.26
CA ILE A 516 -2.84 -7.87 4.97
C ILE A 516 -2.42 -6.40 5.11
N ALA A 517 -1.17 -6.12 4.76
CA ALA A 517 -0.59 -4.78 4.78
C ALA A 517 -0.82 -4.02 3.46
N PRO A 518 -0.85 -2.67 3.49
CA PRO A 518 -0.81 -1.90 2.27
C PRO A 518 0.55 -2.09 1.60
N THR A 519 0.56 -2.27 0.28
CA THR A 519 1.80 -2.59 -0.45
C THR A 519 2.27 -1.45 -1.32
N GLY A 520 2.05 -0.20 -0.91
CA GLY A 520 2.20 0.99 -1.75
C GLY A 520 3.44 1.01 -2.67
N SER A 521 4.64 1.15 -2.11
CA SER A 521 5.85 1.17 -2.95
C SER A 521 6.21 -0.20 -3.55
N ILE A 522 5.96 -1.30 -2.85
CA ILE A 522 6.40 -2.64 -3.30
C ILE A 522 5.53 -3.18 -4.44
N SER A 523 4.25 -2.81 -4.52
CA SER A 523 3.39 -3.16 -5.66
C SER A 523 3.75 -2.35 -6.90
N ILE A 524 4.25 -1.11 -6.76
CA ILE A 524 4.85 -0.35 -7.87
C ILE A 524 6.10 -1.06 -8.38
N ILE A 525 6.97 -1.53 -7.48
CA ILE A 525 8.17 -2.30 -7.84
C ILE A 525 7.78 -3.60 -8.58
N ALA A 526 6.77 -4.31 -8.06
CA ALA A 526 6.27 -5.55 -8.65
C ALA A 526 5.44 -5.34 -9.93
N GLY A 527 4.95 -4.13 -10.17
CA GLY A 527 4.09 -3.77 -11.30
C GLY A 527 2.69 -4.39 -11.20
N CYS A 528 2.07 -4.39 -10.03
CA CYS A 528 0.73 -4.93 -9.77
C CYS A 528 -0.10 -3.99 -8.86
N SER A 529 -1.36 -4.35 -8.64
CA SER A 529 -2.29 -3.69 -7.72
C SER A 529 -1.81 -3.80 -6.27
N SER A 530 -2.17 -2.82 -5.44
CA SER A 530 -1.77 -2.80 -4.04
C SER A 530 -2.63 -3.73 -3.20
N GLY A 531 -2.00 -4.55 -2.35
CA GLY A 531 -2.67 -5.37 -1.35
C GLY A 531 -3.80 -6.21 -1.95
N ILE A 532 -4.95 -6.10 -1.30
CA ILE A 532 -6.23 -6.65 -1.76
C ILE A 532 -7.13 -5.58 -2.38
N GLU A 533 -6.60 -4.40 -2.71
CA GLU A 533 -7.40 -3.29 -3.25
C GLU A 533 -7.88 -3.60 -4.69
N PRO A 534 -9.08 -3.14 -5.06
CA PRO A 534 -9.48 -3.12 -6.47
C PRO A 534 -8.57 -2.17 -7.24
N LEU A 535 -8.64 -2.21 -8.57
CA LEU A 535 -7.98 -1.18 -9.37
C LEU A 535 -8.53 0.18 -8.96
N PHE A 536 -7.68 1.19 -8.85
CA PHE A 536 -8.16 2.51 -8.52
C PHE A 536 -8.63 3.28 -9.76
N ALA A 537 -7.86 3.15 -10.85
CA ALA A 537 -8.20 3.63 -12.17
C ALA A 537 -7.54 2.70 -13.19
N ILE A 538 -8.19 2.50 -14.32
CA ILE A 538 -7.69 1.66 -15.43
C ILE A 538 -6.67 2.45 -16.27
N SER A 539 -6.92 3.74 -16.44
CA SER A 539 -6.03 4.68 -17.13
C SER A 539 -6.02 6.02 -16.39
N PHE A 540 -4.85 6.64 -16.26
CA PHE A 540 -4.69 7.95 -15.60
C PHE A 540 -3.36 8.62 -16.00
N ILE A 541 -3.27 9.92 -15.74
CA ILE A 541 -2.05 10.70 -15.89
C ILE A 541 -1.26 10.67 -14.58
N ARG A 542 -0.06 10.09 -14.61
CA ARG A 542 0.88 10.19 -13.49
C ARG A 542 1.72 11.45 -13.62
N LYS A 543 1.67 12.32 -12.62
CA LYS A 543 2.63 13.42 -12.50
C LYS A 543 3.97 12.86 -12.03
N VAL A 544 5.03 13.30 -12.68
CA VAL A 544 6.41 12.94 -12.35
C VAL A 544 7.22 14.18 -12.05
N LEU A 545 8.27 14.00 -11.24
CA LEU A 545 9.20 15.05 -10.84
C LEU A 545 9.68 15.90 -12.04
N GLY A 546 9.69 17.22 -11.85
CA GLY A 546 9.98 18.19 -12.89
C GLY A 546 8.76 18.66 -13.69
N GLY A 547 7.54 18.45 -13.17
CA GLY A 547 6.29 18.96 -13.77
C GLY A 547 5.77 18.14 -14.96
N LYS A 548 6.40 17.01 -15.28
CA LYS A 548 6.07 16.17 -16.43
C LYS A 548 4.85 15.28 -16.15
N ARG A 549 4.15 14.88 -17.20
CA ARG A 549 2.90 14.09 -17.11
C ARG A 549 3.02 12.84 -17.97
N LEU A 550 2.83 11.66 -17.37
CA LEU A 550 2.93 10.38 -18.05
C LEU A 550 1.58 9.69 -18.09
N PHE A 551 1.12 9.37 -19.28
CA PHE A 551 -0.05 8.52 -19.48
C PHE A 551 0.25 7.08 -19.04
N GLU A 552 -0.52 6.56 -18.09
CA GLU A 552 -0.46 5.18 -17.61
C GLU A 552 -1.76 4.44 -17.89
N ILE A 553 -1.63 3.19 -18.34
CA ILE A 553 -2.74 2.26 -18.54
C ILE A 553 -2.42 0.94 -17.86
N ASN A 554 -3.43 0.29 -17.29
CA ASN A 554 -3.29 -1.07 -16.78
C ASN A 554 -2.83 -2.03 -17.90
N PRO A 555 -1.69 -2.73 -17.74
CA PRO A 555 -1.14 -3.59 -18.79
C PRO A 555 -2.06 -4.77 -19.19
N LEU A 556 -2.85 -5.30 -18.25
CA LEU A 556 -3.79 -6.39 -18.53
C LEU A 556 -4.96 -5.87 -19.36
N PHE A 557 -5.45 -4.66 -19.08
CA PHE A 557 -6.48 -4.03 -19.92
C PHE A 557 -5.97 -3.80 -21.35
N GLU A 558 -4.75 -3.27 -21.50
CA GLU A 558 -4.16 -3.05 -22.83
C GLU A 558 -4.05 -4.37 -23.62
N LEU A 559 -3.68 -5.47 -22.96
CA LEU A 559 -3.59 -6.79 -23.56
C LEU A 559 -4.97 -7.31 -24.01
N VAL A 560 -5.95 -7.31 -23.11
CA VAL A 560 -7.32 -7.77 -23.40
C VAL A 560 -7.96 -6.94 -24.51
N ALA A 561 -7.77 -5.61 -24.50
CA ALA A 561 -8.31 -4.72 -25.50
C ALA A 561 -7.73 -4.99 -26.90
N LYS A 562 -6.44 -5.34 -26.98
CA LYS A 562 -5.78 -5.70 -28.24
C LYS A 562 -6.22 -7.06 -28.75
N GLU A 563 -6.28 -8.06 -27.87
CA GLU A 563 -6.72 -9.42 -28.21
C GLU A 563 -8.17 -9.45 -28.71
N LYS A 564 -9.05 -8.66 -28.09
CA LYS A 564 -10.47 -8.56 -28.48
C LYS A 564 -10.75 -7.51 -29.57
N GLY A 565 -9.73 -6.84 -30.10
CA GLY A 565 -9.85 -5.93 -31.25
C GLY A 565 -10.57 -4.61 -31.00
N PHE A 566 -10.83 -4.21 -29.74
CA PHE A 566 -11.49 -2.93 -29.43
C PHE A 566 -10.51 -1.83 -29.00
N TYR A 567 -9.21 -2.14 -28.93
CA TYR A 567 -8.17 -1.16 -28.61
C TYR A 567 -8.10 -0.05 -29.66
N ASN A 568 -8.41 1.19 -29.25
CA ASN A 568 -8.23 2.37 -30.08
C ASN A 568 -7.86 3.60 -29.23
N ALA A 569 -7.32 4.61 -29.91
CA ALA A 569 -6.85 5.85 -29.31
C ALA A 569 -7.96 6.59 -28.53
N LYS A 570 -9.10 6.86 -29.17
CA LYS A 570 -10.23 7.61 -28.59
C LYS A 570 -10.73 6.98 -27.28
N LEU A 571 -10.84 5.65 -27.27
CA LEU A 571 -11.22 4.88 -26.09
C LEU A 571 -10.27 5.13 -24.90
N LEU A 572 -8.96 5.14 -25.14
CA LEU A 572 -7.97 5.38 -24.09
C LEU A 572 -8.07 6.79 -23.48
N GLU A 573 -8.44 7.76 -24.31
CA GLU A 573 -8.68 9.13 -23.88
C GLU A 573 -9.92 9.21 -22.97
N GLU A 574 -11.02 8.57 -23.37
CA GLU A 574 -12.26 8.50 -22.57
C GLU A 574 -12.04 7.80 -21.22
N ILE A 575 -11.28 6.69 -21.21
CA ILE A 575 -10.92 5.99 -19.98
C ILE A 575 -10.03 6.89 -19.11
N ALA A 576 -9.10 7.67 -19.67
CA ALA A 576 -8.25 8.56 -18.87
C ALA A 576 -9.00 9.77 -18.28
N LYS A 577 -10.12 10.19 -18.88
CA LYS A 577 -10.99 11.24 -18.33
C LYS A 577 -11.77 10.78 -17.11
N THR A 578 -12.26 9.54 -17.14
CA THR A 578 -13.13 8.99 -16.09
C THR A 578 -12.39 8.08 -15.10
N GLY A 579 -11.29 7.47 -15.52
CA GLY A 579 -10.55 6.42 -14.81
C GLY A 579 -11.18 5.04 -14.90
N SER A 580 -12.38 4.92 -15.48
CA SER A 580 -13.24 3.74 -15.45
C SER A 580 -13.70 3.37 -16.88
N VAL A 581 -14.10 2.11 -17.06
CA VAL A 581 -14.65 1.61 -18.34
C VAL A 581 -16.17 1.46 -18.33
N GLN A 582 -16.81 1.66 -17.18
CA GLN A 582 -18.23 1.27 -16.99
C GLN A 582 -19.18 2.05 -17.91
N LYS A 583 -18.91 3.35 -18.12
CA LYS A 583 -19.78 4.27 -18.88
C LYS A 583 -19.28 4.55 -20.31
N ILE A 584 -18.39 3.70 -20.84
CA ILE A 584 -17.79 3.92 -22.16
C ILE A 584 -18.35 2.92 -23.16
N ASP A 585 -18.82 3.45 -24.29
CA ASP A 585 -19.38 2.66 -25.39
C ASP A 585 -18.28 1.91 -26.17
N GLY A 586 -18.64 0.79 -26.78
CA GLY A 586 -17.71 -0.03 -27.58
C GLY A 586 -16.79 -0.95 -26.76
N ILE A 587 -16.86 -0.93 -25.43
CA ILE A 587 -16.20 -1.93 -24.57
C ILE A 587 -17.17 -3.10 -24.31
N PRO A 588 -16.77 -4.36 -24.58
CA PRO A 588 -17.60 -5.53 -24.29
C PRO A 588 -18.02 -5.62 -22.81
N GLU A 589 -19.25 -6.04 -22.55
CA GLU A 589 -19.81 -6.11 -21.19
C GLU A 589 -19.07 -7.09 -20.27
N ASP A 590 -18.53 -8.18 -20.80
CA ASP A 590 -17.69 -9.11 -20.04
C ASP A 590 -16.37 -8.46 -19.58
N VAL A 591 -15.80 -7.56 -20.39
CA VAL A 591 -14.62 -6.77 -20.01
C VAL A 591 -15.01 -5.75 -18.93
N LYS A 592 -16.12 -5.02 -19.09
CA LYS A 592 -16.57 -4.05 -18.07
C LYS A 592 -16.79 -4.71 -16.72
N LYS A 593 -17.37 -5.91 -16.68
CA LYS A 593 -17.59 -6.67 -15.44
C LYS A 593 -16.29 -6.99 -14.70
N VAL A 594 -15.21 -7.25 -15.42
CA VAL A 594 -13.92 -7.65 -14.81
C VAL A 594 -13.06 -6.44 -14.44
N PHE A 595 -13.07 -5.39 -15.27
CA PHE A 595 -12.31 -4.17 -15.06
C PHE A 595 -13.13 -3.13 -14.28
N VAL A 596 -13.39 -3.42 -13.01
CA VAL A 596 -14.03 -2.49 -12.07
C VAL A 596 -12.97 -1.73 -11.25
N THR A 597 -13.26 -0.47 -10.96
CA THR A 597 -12.44 0.37 -10.09
C THR A 597 -13.01 0.49 -8.68
N ALA A 598 -12.22 1.03 -7.75
CA ALA A 598 -12.63 1.32 -6.38
C ALA A 598 -13.87 2.20 -6.28
N LEU A 599 -14.18 3.01 -7.31
CA LEU A 599 -15.36 3.88 -7.32
C LEU A 599 -16.53 3.32 -8.12
N ASP A 600 -16.32 2.20 -8.81
CA ASP A 600 -17.39 1.49 -9.53
C ASP A 600 -18.13 0.49 -8.63
N ILE A 601 -17.51 0.06 -7.52
CA ILE A 601 -18.07 -0.95 -6.62
C ILE A 601 -18.78 -0.29 -5.42
N SER A 602 -19.84 -0.93 -4.92
CA SER A 602 -20.56 -0.42 -3.75
C SER A 602 -19.70 -0.53 -2.48
N PRO A 603 -19.96 0.31 -1.45
CA PRO A 603 -19.22 0.25 -0.18
C PRO A 603 -19.28 -1.12 0.50
N GLU A 604 -20.41 -1.81 0.35
CA GLU A 604 -20.62 -3.17 0.86
C GLU A 604 -19.57 -4.15 0.31
N TRP A 605 -19.28 -4.13 -0.99
CA TRP A 605 -18.29 -5.01 -1.60
C TRP A 605 -16.89 -4.79 -1.06
N HIS A 606 -16.52 -3.55 -0.70
CA HIS A 606 -15.24 -3.29 -0.04
C HIS A 606 -15.15 -4.01 1.30
N VAL A 607 -16.19 -3.89 2.13
CA VAL A 607 -16.21 -4.48 3.49
C VAL A 607 -16.29 -5.99 3.43
N ARG A 608 -17.12 -6.56 2.54
CA ARG A 608 -17.23 -8.01 2.35
C ARG A 608 -15.91 -8.62 1.89
N MET A 609 -15.19 -7.95 0.99
CA MET A 609 -13.86 -8.39 0.57
C MET A 609 -12.84 -8.31 1.71
N GLN A 610 -12.88 -7.24 2.52
CA GLN A 610 -12.05 -7.13 3.71
C GLN A 610 -12.30 -8.29 4.68
N ALA A 611 -13.58 -8.60 4.95
CA ALA A 611 -13.98 -9.68 5.84
C ALA A 611 -13.53 -11.06 5.34
N ALA A 612 -13.65 -11.31 4.03
CA ALA A 612 -13.20 -12.58 3.41
C ALA A 612 -11.72 -12.86 3.68
N PHE A 613 -10.85 -11.85 3.56
CA PHE A 613 -9.44 -11.99 3.94
C PHE A 613 -9.23 -12.03 5.46
N GLN A 614 -9.97 -11.22 6.22
CA GLN A 614 -9.81 -11.12 7.68
C GLN A 614 -10.08 -12.46 8.39
N LYS A 615 -11.04 -13.23 7.89
CA LYS A 615 -11.47 -14.53 8.44
C LYS A 615 -10.31 -15.53 8.64
N TYR A 616 -9.31 -15.49 7.77
CA TYR A 616 -8.16 -16.41 7.83
C TYR A 616 -6.85 -15.69 8.15
N THR A 617 -6.89 -14.41 8.50
CA THR A 617 -5.69 -13.61 8.82
C THR A 617 -5.50 -13.51 10.34
N ASP A 618 -4.32 -13.92 10.84
CA ASP A 618 -3.97 -13.85 12.27
C ASP A 618 -4.05 -12.42 12.84
N ASN A 619 -3.43 -11.46 12.15
CA ASN A 619 -3.45 -10.05 12.53
C ASN A 619 -4.68 -9.36 11.90
N ALA A 620 -4.57 -8.16 11.35
CA ALA A 620 -5.67 -7.43 10.74
C ALA A 620 -5.46 -7.17 9.23
N VAL A 621 -6.46 -6.55 8.62
CA VAL A 621 -6.49 -6.20 7.20
C VAL A 621 -6.53 -4.70 7.02
N SER A 622 -5.52 -4.14 6.37
CA SER A 622 -5.53 -2.75 5.90
C SER A 622 -6.11 -2.70 4.50
N LYS A 623 -7.38 -2.31 4.42
CA LYS A 623 -8.10 -2.04 3.19
C LYS A 623 -8.90 -0.76 3.36
N THR A 624 -8.76 0.18 2.43
CA THR A 624 -9.54 1.42 2.44
C THR A 624 -10.89 1.18 1.77
N VAL A 625 -11.97 1.59 2.44
CA VAL A 625 -13.28 1.73 1.79
C VAL A 625 -13.31 3.08 1.08
N ASN A 626 -12.99 3.07 -0.21
CA ASN A 626 -12.97 4.28 -1.03
C ASN A 626 -14.41 4.62 -1.45
N LEU A 627 -14.82 5.85 -1.18
CA LEU A 627 -16.20 6.30 -1.42
C LEU A 627 -16.21 7.47 -2.42
N PRO A 628 -17.17 7.50 -3.37
CA PRO A 628 -17.30 8.62 -4.29
C PRO A 628 -17.68 9.91 -3.55
N TYR A 629 -17.48 11.06 -4.20
CA TYR A 629 -17.77 12.38 -3.62
C TYR A 629 -19.21 12.50 -3.08
N LYS A 630 -20.17 11.91 -3.80
CA LYS A 630 -21.60 11.91 -3.47
C LYS A 630 -22.01 10.98 -2.32
N ALA A 631 -21.08 10.17 -1.79
CA ALA A 631 -21.41 9.27 -0.68
C ALA A 631 -21.86 10.07 0.54
N THR A 632 -22.80 9.53 1.29
CA THR A 632 -23.46 10.16 2.42
C THR A 632 -22.84 9.72 3.75
N VAL A 633 -23.18 10.39 4.85
CA VAL A 633 -22.81 9.94 6.21
C VAL A 633 -23.39 8.56 6.50
N GLU A 634 -24.59 8.30 5.98
CA GLU A 634 -25.26 7.00 6.08
C GLU A 634 -24.45 5.87 5.43
N ASP A 635 -23.80 6.11 4.30
CA ASP A 635 -22.94 5.12 3.65
C ASP A 635 -21.73 4.77 4.54
N VAL A 636 -21.14 5.76 5.20
CA VAL A 636 -20.03 5.55 6.16
C VAL A 636 -20.50 4.74 7.37
N ARG A 637 -21.68 5.07 7.91
CA ARG A 637 -22.27 4.35 9.04
C ARG A 637 -22.52 2.87 8.68
N LYS A 638 -23.12 2.60 7.53
CA LYS A 638 -23.35 1.23 7.02
C LYS A 638 -22.04 0.46 6.86
N VAL A 639 -20.98 1.10 6.39
CA VAL A 639 -19.65 0.49 6.29
C VAL A 639 -19.13 0.05 7.65
N PHE A 640 -19.19 0.93 8.65
CA PHE A 640 -18.71 0.61 10.00
C PHE A 640 -19.54 -0.50 10.67
N GLU A 641 -20.86 -0.43 10.57
CA GLU A 641 -21.77 -1.45 11.11
C GLU A 641 -21.58 -2.81 10.43
N LEU A 642 -21.44 -2.84 9.11
CA LEU A 642 -21.19 -4.07 8.37
C LEU A 642 -19.83 -4.67 8.73
N ALA A 643 -18.79 -3.84 8.91
CA ALA A 643 -17.47 -4.31 9.30
C ALA A 643 -17.51 -4.98 10.68
N TRP A 644 -18.23 -4.40 11.65
CA TRP A 644 -18.44 -5.00 12.96
C TRP A 644 -19.20 -6.34 12.87
N LYS A 645 -20.32 -6.37 12.13
CA LYS A 645 -21.14 -7.58 11.94
C LYS A 645 -20.35 -8.71 11.29
N LEU A 646 -19.47 -8.39 10.35
CA LEU A 646 -18.60 -9.34 9.67
C LEU A 646 -17.29 -9.63 10.42
N LYS A 647 -17.16 -9.21 11.68
CA LYS A 647 -15.98 -9.48 12.54
C LYS A 647 -14.67 -8.99 11.93
N CYS A 648 -14.70 -7.84 11.24
CA CYS A 648 -13.48 -7.13 10.90
C CYS A 648 -12.81 -6.61 12.19
N LYS A 649 -11.48 -6.51 12.20
CA LYS A 649 -10.74 -6.00 13.37
C LYS A 649 -10.66 -4.46 13.43
N GLY A 650 -10.88 -3.82 12.29
CA GLY A 650 -10.98 -2.37 12.16
C GLY A 650 -11.38 -2.00 10.73
N VAL A 651 -11.76 -0.75 10.51
CA VAL A 651 -12.14 -0.25 9.18
C VAL A 651 -11.92 1.25 9.09
N THR A 652 -11.62 1.72 7.88
CA THR A 652 -11.47 3.14 7.58
C THR A 652 -12.12 3.45 6.24
N VAL A 653 -12.76 4.61 6.17
CA VAL A 653 -13.36 5.14 4.95
C VAL A 653 -12.51 6.27 4.41
N PHE A 654 -12.48 6.40 3.09
CA PHE A 654 -11.97 7.59 2.42
C PHE A 654 -13.00 8.08 1.43
N ARG A 655 -13.73 9.15 1.78
CA ARG A 655 -14.60 9.83 0.82
C ARG A 655 -13.81 10.85 0.03
N TYR A 656 -13.95 10.81 -1.29
CA TYR A 656 -13.49 11.91 -2.12
C TYR A 656 -14.12 13.24 -1.69
N GLY A 657 -13.28 14.27 -1.59
CA GLY A 657 -13.67 15.58 -1.05
C GLY A 657 -13.61 15.71 0.47
N SER A 658 -13.26 14.67 1.23
CA SER A 658 -13.07 14.75 2.69
C SER A 658 -11.75 15.42 3.12
N LYS A 659 -10.78 15.54 2.20
CA LYS A 659 -9.53 16.26 2.44
C LYS A 659 -9.30 17.34 1.37
N PRO A 660 -8.63 18.48 1.72
CA PRO A 660 -8.37 19.57 0.78
C PRO A 660 -7.56 19.11 -0.44
N GLU A 661 -6.66 18.16 -0.24
CA GLU A 661 -5.83 17.58 -1.27
C GLU A 661 -6.25 16.15 -1.52
N GLN A 662 -6.41 15.81 -2.80
CA GLN A 662 -6.79 14.50 -3.27
C GLN A 662 -5.59 13.89 -4.00
N VAL A 663 -5.30 12.60 -3.78
CA VAL A 663 -4.20 11.95 -4.52
C VAL A 663 -4.59 11.62 -5.94
N LEU A 664 -5.89 11.44 -6.19
CA LEU A 664 -6.43 11.44 -7.53
C LEU A 664 -7.43 12.55 -7.73
N TYR A 665 -7.15 13.35 -8.74
CA TYR A 665 -8.08 14.35 -9.23
C TYR A 665 -8.86 13.71 -10.35
N ILE A 666 -10.11 13.32 -10.06
CA ILE A 666 -11.07 12.92 -11.09
C ILE A 666 -11.60 14.21 -11.72
N GLY A 667 -11.79 14.23 -13.05
CA GLY A 667 -12.19 15.43 -13.80
C GLY A 667 -13.47 16.12 -13.30
N GLU A 668 -14.26 15.47 -12.45
CA GLU A 668 -15.47 16.02 -11.81
C GLU A 668 -15.20 16.80 -10.50
N VAL A 669 -14.00 16.74 -9.93
CA VAL A 669 -13.65 17.46 -8.69
C VAL A 669 -13.27 18.89 -9.04
N LYS A 670 -14.16 19.85 -8.70
CA LYS A 670 -14.02 21.31 -8.89
C LYS A 670 -12.60 21.80 -8.59
N THR A 671 -11.76 21.82 -9.62
CA THR A 671 -10.50 22.56 -9.68
C THR A 671 -10.42 23.17 -11.06
N GLU A 672 -10.02 24.44 -11.14
CA GLU A 672 -10.26 25.30 -12.31
C GLU A 672 -9.63 24.83 -13.64
N LYS A 673 -8.79 23.78 -13.67
CA LYS A 673 -8.06 23.34 -14.89
C LYS A 673 -7.64 21.86 -14.96
N LYS A 674 -8.44 20.85 -14.57
CA LYS A 674 -8.07 19.43 -14.80
C LYS A 674 -9.17 18.63 -15.49
N ARG A 675 -8.91 18.16 -16.72
CA ARG A 675 -9.84 17.33 -17.51
C ARG A 675 -9.61 15.82 -17.37
N PHE A 676 -8.43 15.38 -16.93
CA PHE A 676 -8.06 13.96 -16.82
C PHE A 676 -7.87 13.49 -15.38
N VAL A 677 -8.10 12.19 -15.15
CA VAL A 677 -7.75 11.52 -13.90
C VAL A 677 -6.23 11.59 -13.72
N ALA A 678 -5.76 12.23 -12.65
CA ALA A 678 -4.33 12.41 -12.41
C ALA A 678 -3.89 11.89 -11.04
N ALA A 679 -2.79 11.14 -10.99
CA ALA A 679 -2.17 10.62 -9.77
C ALA A 679 -0.76 11.17 -9.56
N GLU A 680 -0.34 11.29 -8.30
CA GLU A 680 1.04 11.63 -7.96
C GLU A 680 2.02 10.46 -8.23
N ALA A 681 3.32 10.77 -8.31
CA ALA A 681 4.36 9.84 -8.76
C ALA A 681 4.37 8.51 -7.98
N GLU A 682 4.01 8.55 -6.71
CA GLU A 682 4.12 7.44 -5.76
C GLU A 682 2.83 6.65 -5.56
N TYR A 683 1.77 7.02 -6.29
CA TYR A 683 0.48 6.43 -6.05
C TYR A 683 0.39 4.98 -6.53
N ALA A 684 -0.13 4.10 -5.66
CA ALA A 684 -0.23 2.65 -5.89
C ALA A 684 -1.62 2.05 -5.66
N GLY A 685 -2.65 2.86 -5.37
CA GLY A 685 -4.01 2.36 -5.13
C GLY A 685 -4.44 2.22 -3.65
N GLY A 686 -3.83 2.96 -2.71
CA GLY A 686 -4.15 2.91 -1.27
C GLY A 686 -4.43 4.29 -0.65
N CYS A 687 -4.58 4.38 0.68
CA CYS A 687 -5.01 5.60 1.39
C CYS A 687 -4.20 6.87 1.00
N PRO A 688 -4.85 7.99 0.63
CA PRO A 688 -4.39 8.88 -0.42
C PRO A 688 -4.34 10.35 0.05
N THR A 689 -3.44 10.71 0.97
CA THR A 689 -3.33 12.10 1.44
C THR A 689 -1.88 12.57 1.42
N LYS A 690 -1.61 13.87 1.20
CA LYS A 690 -0.27 14.47 1.45
C LYS A 690 0.13 14.41 2.94
N THR A 691 -0.74 13.85 3.77
CA THR A 691 -0.58 13.53 5.19
C THR A 691 -0.50 12.00 5.43
N CYS A 692 0.06 11.23 4.49
CA CYS A 692 0.50 9.84 4.69
C CYS A 692 1.91 9.59 4.10
N PRO A 693 2.68 8.61 4.62
CA PRO A 693 4.13 8.69 4.81
C PRO A 693 4.99 8.15 3.67
N PHE A 694 4.99 8.78 2.50
CA PHE A 694 5.94 8.46 1.45
C PHE A 694 6.35 9.77 0.71
N PRO A 695 7.62 10.23 0.79
CA PRO A 695 8.11 11.47 0.16
C PRO A 695 8.02 11.57 -1.37
N ASP A 696 7.76 12.79 -1.87
CA ASP A 696 7.89 13.26 -3.26
C ASP A 696 9.18 12.83 -3.99
#